data_AF-A0ABD0KXY1-F1
#
_entry.id   AF-A0ABD0KXY1-F1
#
_cell.length_a   1.000
_cell.length_b   1.000
_cell.length_c   1.000
_cell.angle_alpha   90.00
_cell.angle_beta   90.00
_cell.angle_gamma   90.00
#
_symmetry.space_group_name_H-M   'P 1'
#
loop_
_entity.id
_entity.type
_entity.pdbx_description
1 polymer ?
#
loop_
_entity_poly.entity_id
_entity_poly.type
_entity_poly.pdbx_seq_one_letter_code
_entity_poly.pdbx_strand_id
1 'polypeptide(L)'
;MKAWILLICVGLTWALPPPADVEFRNAIRGTSHKWSGGIVPYVIQSSYPSTTKSTILAAMREIESNTRHGSRDCIKFVPRTNQHDYIYVQKGTGCHSKIGHVGGQQEVSIGTGCERKGTIMHELNHALGFWHEQNRYDRDTYVVIHTSNIDSSHMHDFTKHSSREMDTLGTDYDYGSIMHYGAYTFAVNKALPSISPKPGHAAGVTMGQRLAMSKEDVTRIQKQYGCPVDTTHIAKPSTSHDIVNCNFDASLCNLHQDTHDNFDWTRRSGHTPTSNTGPNADHTNSAGEYIFAEANGHHRQRARLTTPTTTAGAHCIDFYLFQHGSQEGSLQVLAAGTRIREQAVKTISGDQKAEWRHFRINLNVPADFHLILQANIGSGDSSDIAVDDFNFYKGRCVLAQRAPAGSPGDTYIAADYVKFLESAGARVVPIFAGNPEEYYTHLFNNLNGVLLPGGDVDVTDSLYAHAAQIFYNLTIQFLASLTAGRNMLKPTDSFNFAAPLYLQPDYKKSRLLGWAPADVVSYIGWENVTENFHHDSVLLMDFQADNKLSSFYRVISYNTDRQGQTFASTIEAFDYPIYGSQWHPESTMFGWAPNLEINHSAHAVRVSQYIANFIVQEARRSLHHFPSALEEVREVINNYNPVYRDDGSFVQDYFFNLTHHWSSKLQYLY
;
A
#
# COMPACT_ATOMS: atom_id res chain seq x y z
N MET A 1 12.51 -7.80 -10.00
CA MET A 1 13.87 -7.46 -9.57
C MET A 1 14.16 -6.02 -10.02
N LYS A 2 13.97 -5.00 -9.16
CA LYS A 2 14.33 -3.57 -9.38
C LYS A 2 14.50 -2.80 -8.05
N ALA A 3 15.18 -1.63 -8.08
CA ALA A 3 15.57 -0.75 -6.95
C ALA A 3 16.03 0.66 -7.46
N TRP A 4 16.18 1.78 -6.70
CA TRP A 4 15.82 2.10 -5.30
C TRP A 4 15.94 3.63 -4.91
N ILE A 5 15.47 4.04 -3.70
CA ILE A 5 15.93 5.17 -2.83
C ILE A 5 15.72 6.67 -3.36
N LEU A 6 16.03 7.81 -2.66
CA LEU A 6 15.60 9.27 -2.94
C LEU A 6 16.67 10.58 -3.55
N LEU A 7 15.62 11.38 -3.22
CA LEU A 7 15.51 12.70 -2.70
C LEU A 7 15.33 13.77 -3.91
N ILE A 8 15.92 14.99 -4.16
CA ILE A 8 15.27 16.17 -4.83
C ILE A 8 16.18 17.47 -5.02
N CYS A 9 15.73 18.56 -5.72
CA CYS A 9 15.89 20.02 -5.31
C CYS A 9 14.85 21.08 -5.91
N VAL A 10 14.50 22.20 -5.21
CA VAL A 10 13.16 22.92 -5.27
C VAL A 10 13.13 24.48 -5.49
N GLY A 11 12.00 25.12 -5.93
CA GLY A 11 11.79 26.61 -5.80
C GLY A 11 10.51 27.40 -6.31
N LEU A 12 9.44 27.53 -5.48
CA LEU A 12 8.43 28.68 -5.38
C LEU A 12 7.41 28.96 -6.55
N THR A 13 6.33 29.82 -6.54
CA THR A 13 5.63 30.75 -5.58
C THR A 13 4.14 31.12 -5.97
N TRP A 14 3.25 31.41 -4.98
CA TRP A 14 2.10 32.40 -4.81
C TRP A 14 1.29 33.08 -5.99
N ALA A 15 0.06 33.67 -5.88
CA ALA A 15 -1.12 33.62 -4.95
C ALA A 15 -2.36 34.55 -5.36
N LEU A 16 -3.52 34.39 -4.67
CA LEU A 16 -4.77 35.23 -4.46
C LEU A 16 -6.03 35.26 -5.44
N PRO A 17 -7.28 34.94 -4.95
CA PRO A 17 -8.61 34.98 -5.64
C PRO A 17 -9.50 36.21 -5.19
N PRO A 18 -10.87 36.34 -5.33
CA PRO A 18 -12.00 35.49 -5.83
C PRO A 18 -12.85 36.17 -6.99
N PRO A 19 -14.22 36.28 -7.12
CA PRO A 19 -15.42 36.15 -6.23
C PRO A 19 -16.41 34.98 -6.60
N ALA A 20 -17.76 35.16 -6.52
CA ALA A 20 -18.80 34.08 -6.57
C ALA A 20 -20.21 34.51 -7.07
N ASP A 21 -21.11 33.54 -7.39
CA ASP A 21 -22.54 33.53 -6.94
C ASP A 21 -23.32 32.19 -7.17
N VAL A 22 -24.43 31.99 -6.42
CA VAL A 22 -25.48 30.91 -6.48
C VAL A 22 -25.13 29.47 -6.02
N GLU A 23 -26.02 28.83 -5.22
CA GLU A 23 -25.81 27.49 -4.63
C GLU A 23 -27.09 26.59 -4.47
N PHE A 24 -27.14 25.38 -5.07
CA PHE A 24 -28.08 24.26 -4.72
C PHE A 24 -27.34 22.88 -4.67
N ARG A 25 -27.71 21.89 -3.82
CA ARG A 25 -26.81 21.52 -2.69
C ARG A 25 -27.05 20.03 -2.06
N ASN A 26 -26.12 19.34 -1.30
CA ASN A 26 -26.32 18.29 -0.17
C ASN A 26 -25.25 18.10 1.05
N ALA A 27 -25.54 18.42 2.37
CA ALA A 27 -24.72 18.25 3.66
C ALA A 27 -25.38 18.81 5.01
N ILE A 28 -24.70 19.01 6.18
CA ILE A 28 -25.27 19.64 7.45
C ILE A 28 -25.08 21.17 7.64
N ARG A 29 -26.10 21.87 8.19
CA ARG A 29 -26.05 23.31 8.57
C ARG A 29 -25.29 23.62 9.86
N GLY A 30 -24.60 24.77 9.85
CA GLY A 30 -24.00 25.40 11.04
C GLY A 30 -22.48 25.25 11.08
N THR A 31 -21.76 26.35 11.38
CA THR A 31 -20.30 26.33 11.54
C THR A 31 -19.85 25.61 12.80
N SER A 32 -20.69 25.56 13.84
CA SER A 32 -20.48 24.83 15.10
C SER A 32 -20.34 23.31 14.94
N HIS A 33 -20.82 22.75 13.82
CA HIS A 33 -20.77 21.31 13.53
C HIS A 33 -19.59 20.90 12.64
N LYS A 34 -18.68 21.84 12.35
CA LYS A 34 -17.47 21.61 11.55
C LYS A 34 -16.27 21.45 12.47
N TRP A 35 -15.47 20.41 12.23
CA TRP A 35 -14.18 20.24 12.88
C TRP A 35 -13.26 21.43 12.58
N SER A 36 -12.66 22.03 13.61
CA SER A 36 -11.91 23.28 13.48
C SER A 36 -10.71 23.10 12.53
N GLY A 37 -10.65 23.94 11.49
CA GLY A 37 -9.62 23.87 10.45
C GLY A 37 -9.62 22.58 9.61
N GLY A 38 -10.67 21.74 9.70
CA GLY A 38 -10.68 20.39 9.09
C GLY A 38 -9.93 19.32 9.87
N ILE A 39 -9.38 19.66 11.05
CA ILE A 39 -8.59 18.74 11.86
C ILE A 39 -9.50 17.90 12.76
N VAL A 40 -9.42 16.58 12.64
CA VAL A 40 -10.19 15.59 13.39
C VAL A 40 -9.25 14.78 14.29
N PRO A 41 -9.10 15.14 15.59
CA PRO A 41 -8.35 14.33 16.53
C PRO A 41 -9.04 12.98 16.74
N TYR A 42 -8.28 11.89 16.75
CA TYR A 42 -8.83 10.54 16.89
C TYR A 42 -8.10 9.68 17.93
N VAL A 43 -8.83 8.71 18.47
CA VAL A 43 -8.29 7.56 19.22
C VAL A 43 -8.94 6.30 18.63
N ILE A 44 -8.16 5.24 18.43
CA ILE A 44 -8.67 3.92 18.03
C ILE A 44 -8.57 2.99 19.23
N GLN A 45 -9.64 2.26 19.55
CA GLN A 45 -9.70 1.35 20.69
C GLN A 45 -8.57 0.30 20.63
N SER A 46 -7.88 0.12 21.76
CA SER A 46 -6.69 -0.74 21.85
C SER A 46 -6.96 -2.22 21.59
N SER A 47 -8.18 -2.69 21.82
CA SER A 47 -8.63 -4.08 21.60
C SER A 47 -8.80 -4.49 20.14
N TYR A 48 -8.84 -3.55 19.18
CA TYR A 48 -8.95 -3.92 17.76
C TYR A 48 -7.75 -4.73 17.27
N PRO A 49 -7.95 -5.72 16.39
CA PRO A 49 -6.87 -6.33 15.62
C PRO A 49 -6.01 -5.31 14.87
N SER A 50 -4.74 -5.65 14.64
CA SER A 50 -3.82 -4.83 13.83
C SER A 50 -4.34 -4.61 12.40
N THR A 51 -5.01 -5.61 11.82
CA THR A 51 -5.70 -5.54 10.53
C THR A 51 -6.79 -4.47 10.54
N THR A 52 -7.74 -4.52 11.48
CA THR A 52 -8.82 -3.52 11.60
C THR A 52 -8.28 -2.11 11.83
N LYS A 53 -7.28 -1.95 12.70
CA LYS A 53 -6.57 -0.67 12.90
C LYS A 53 -5.96 -0.15 11.60
N SER A 54 -5.31 -1.03 10.82
CA SER A 54 -4.73 -0.69 9.51
C SER A 54 -5.80 -0.21 8.53
N THR A 55 -6.96 -0.89 8.45
CA THR A 55 -8.07 -0.49 7.57
C THR A 55 -8.71 0.84 8.01
N ILE A 56 -8.86 1.10 9.31
CA ILE A 56 -9.34 2.39 9.83
C ILE A 56 -8.40 3.53 9.43
N LEU A 57 -7.08 3.34 9.63
CA LEU A 57 -6.07 4.33 9.25
C LEU A 57 -5.98 4.50 7.72
N ALA A 58 -6.24 3.45 6.93
CA ALA A 58 -6.31 3.55 5.47
C ALA A 58 -7.55 4.33 5.00
N ALA A 59 -8.71 4.13 5.63
CA ALA A 59 -9.92 4.92 5.36
C ALA A 59 -9.71 6.42 5.66
N MET A 60 -9.06 6.73 6.79
CA MET A 60 -8.67 8.11 7.15
C MET A 60 -7.75 8.73 6.08
N ARG A 61 -6.65 8.04 5.72
CA ARG A 61 -5.69 8.53 4.70
C ARG A 61 -6.32 8.70 3.32
N GLU A 62 -7.30 7.88 2.95
CA GLU A 62 -8.01 8.03 1.67
C GLU A 62 -8.94 9.26 1.67
N ILE A 63 -9.60 9.57 2.79
CA ILE A 63 -10.37 10.82 2.92
C ILE A 63 -9.46 12.05 2.85
N GLU A 64 -8.30 12.02 3.52
CA GLU A 64 -7.30 13.10 3.41
C GLU A 64 -6.81 13.29 1.96
N SER A 65 -6.39 12.19 1.31
CA SER A 65 -5.85 12.23 -0.05
C SER A 65 -6.90 12.65 -1.08
N ASN A 66 -8.16 12.25 -0.92
CA ASN A 66 -9.23 12.59 -1.83
C ASN A 66 -9.65 14.06 -1.67
N THR A 67 -9.69 14.58 -0.44
CA THR A 67 -10.19 15.95 -0.16
C THR A 67 -9.13 17.04 -0.28
N ARG A 68 -7.84 16.70 -0.20
CA ARG A 68 -6.71 17.61 -0.45
C ARG A 68 -6.88 18.40 -1.75
N HIS A 69 -6.49 19.67 -1.73
CA HIS A 69 -6.35 20.50 -2.93
C HIS A 69 -4.94 21.07 -3.01
N GLY A 70 -4.27 20.87 -4.15
CA GLY A 70 -2.84 21.12 -4.28
C GLY A 70 -2.08 20.38 -3.18
N SER A 71 -1.43 21.12 -2.30
CA SER A 71 -0.70 20.59 -1.16
C SER A 71 -1.37 20.84 0.21
N ARG A 72 -2.59 21.42 0.26
CA ARG A 72 -3.34 21.67 1.50
C ARG A 72 -4.29 20.52 1.81
N ASP A 73 -4.12 19.90 2.97
CA ASP A 73 -5.08 18.96 3.53
C ASP A 73 -6.39 19.69 3.88
N CYS A 74 -7.50 19.25 3.29
CA CYS A 74 -8.83 19.83 3.54
C CYS A 74 -9.48 19.23 4.80
N ILE A 75 -9.35 17.90 4.93
CA ILE A 75 -9.56 17.14 6.16
C ILE A 75 -8.22 16.59 6.62
N LYS A 76 -7.99 16.53 7.94
CA LYS A 76 -6.81 15.88 8.51
C LYS A 76 -7.14 15.09 9.77
N PHE A 77 -6.92 13.78 9.76
CA PHE A 77 -7.03 12.95 10.96
C PHE A 77 -5.70 12.99 11.71
N VAL A 78 -5.72 13.28 13.01
CA VAL A 78 -4.52 13.34 13.85
C VAL A 78 -4.65 12.47 15.11
N PRO A 79 -3.62 11.69 15.49
CA PRO A 79 -3.63 11.01 16.78
C PRO A 79 -3.84 12.03 17.91
N ARG A 80 -4.87 11.82 18.71
CA ARG A 80 -5.19 12.70 19.84
C ARG A 80 -4.07 12.66 20.88
N THR A 81 -3.61 13.84 21.30
CA THR A 81 -2.65 14.03 22.40
C THR A 81 -3.34 14.64 23.63
N ASN A 82 -3.83 15.88 23.51
CA ASN A 82 -4.45 16.64 24.61
C ASN A 82 -5.76 17.35 24.20
N GLN A 83 -6.24 17.15 22.98
CA GLN A 83 -7.44 17.82 22.47
C GLN A 83 -8.67 17.39 23.28
N HIS A 84 -9.53 18.36 23.61
CA HIS A 84 -10.77 18.11 24.34
C HIS A 84 -11.79 17.37 23.48
N ASP A 85 -11.92 17.79 22.22
CA ASP A 85 -12.86 17.23 21.23
C ASP A 85 -12.14 16.23 20.33
N TYR A 86 -12.70 15.02 20.17
CA TYR A 86 -12.10 13.94 19.38
C TYR A 86 -13.09 12.82 19.03
N ILE A 87 -12.82 12.12 17.93
CA ILE A 87 -13.51 10.85 17.63
C ILE A 87 -12.85 9.69 18.39
N TYR A 88 -13.65 8.80 18.97
CA TYR A 88 -13.21 7.55 19.57
C TYR A 88 -13.77 6.39 18.74
N VAL A 89 -12.90 5.75 17.96
CA VAL A 89 -13.26 4.64 17.08
C VAL A 89 -13.25 3.34 17.89
N GLN A 90 -14.41 2.73 18.09
CA GLN A 90 -14.59 1.58 19.00
C GLN A 90 -15.50 0.49 18.44
N LYS A 91 -15.32 -0.73 18.94
CA LYS A 91 -16.12 -1.90 18.55
C LYS A 91 -17.44 -1.94 19.32
N GLY A 92 -18.32 -1.00 18.99
CA GLY A 92 -19.71 -0.96 19.43
C GLY A 92 -20.60 -1.92 18.63
N THR A 93 -21.92 -1.73 18.76
CA THR A 93 -22.94 -2.53 18.04
C THR A 93 -23.22 -1.90 16.68
N GLY A 94 -22.97 -2.66 15.60
CA GLY A 94 -23.17 -2.20 14.23
C GLY A 94 -22.21 -1.08 13.81
N CYS A 95 -22.55 -0.43 12.70
CA CYS A 95 -21.80 0.69 12.12
C CYS A 95 -22.62 1.96 12.35
N HIS A 96 -22.07 2.96 13.04
CA HIS A 96 -22.72 4.27 13.22
C HIS A 96 -21.74 5.35 13.68
N SER A 97 -22.04 6.63 13.41
CA SER A 97 -21.42 7.78 14.07
C SER A 97 -22.39 8.97 14.20
N LYS A 98 -21.99 9.97 14.99
CA LYS A 98 -22.72 11.24 15.12
C LYS A 98 -22.46 12.13 13.91
N ILE A 99 -23.45 12.93 13.52
CA ILE A 99 -23.30 13.83 12.36
C ILE A 99 -22.55 15.10 12.75
N GLY A 100 -21.35 15.24 12.21
CA GLY A 100 -20.47 16.39 12.42
C GLY A 100 -19.77 16.41 13.78
N HIS A 101 -19.14 17.54 14.07
CA HIS A 101 -18.58 17.84 15.37
C HIS A 101 -19.69 18.14 16.39
N VAL A 102 -19.64 17.50 17.57
CA VAL A 102 -20.57 17.74 18.69
C VAL A 102 -19.89 18.06 20.03
N GLY A 103 -18.55 18.12 20.04
CA GLY A 103 -17.74 18.36 21.24
C GLY A 103 -17.49 17.11 22.11
N GLY A 104 -16.41 17.16 22.88
CA GLY A 104 -15.92 16.10 23.76
C GLY A 104 -15.50 14.83 23.03
N GLN A 105 -15.58 13.69 23.72
CA GLN A 105 -15.46 12.37 23.09
C GLN A 105 -16.76 12.06 22.32
N GLN A 106 -16.67 11.89 21.00
CA GLN A 106 -17.76 11.36 20.18
C GLN A 106 -17.42 10.00 19.56
N GLU A 107 -18.40 9.10 19.50
CA GLU A 107 -18.22 7.74 19.03
C GLU A 107 -18.22 7.62 17.50
N VAL A 108 -17.35 6.74 17.00
CA VAL A 108 -17.43 6.12 15.68
C VAL A 108 -17.44 4.61 15.92
N SER A 109 -18.60 3.98 15.82
CA SER A 109 -18.75 2.53 16.04
C SER A 109 -18.41 1.77 14.76
N ILE A 110 -17.36 0.95 14.82
CA ILE A 110 -17.01 -0.01 13.75
C ILE A 110 -17.13 -1.42 14.36
N GLY A 111 -18.38 -1.91 14.45
CA GLY A 111 -18.73 -3.24 14.92
C GLY A 111 -18.26 -4.38 14.00
N THR A 112 -18.59 -5.63 14.35
CA THR A 112 -18.34 -6.80 13.47
C THR A 112 -19.11 -6.67 12.17
N GLY A 113 -18.44 -6.88 11.03
CA GLY A 113 -18.97 -6.67 9.68
C GLY A 113 -18.75 -5.24 9.15
N CYS A 114 -18.38 -4.30 10.01
CA CYS A 114 -18.10 -2.91 9.64
C CYS A 114 -16.64 -2.67 9.25
N GLU A 115 -15.73 -3.64 9.44
CA GLU A 115 -14.28 -3.48 9.27
C GLU A 115 -13.80 -3.22 7.81
N ARG A 116 -14.72 -2.98 6.87
CA ARG A 116 -14.45 -2.66 5.46
C ARG A 116 -14.09 -1.19 5.29
N LYS A 117 -13.09 -0.90 4.46
CA LYS A 117 -12.57 0.46 4.20
C LYS A 117 -13.70 1.46 3.87
N GLY A 118 -14.57 1.17 2.91
CA GLY A 118 -15.64 2.09 2.52
C GLY A 118 -16.77 2.23 3.56
N THR A 119 -17.02 1.20 4.37
CA THR A 119 -17.92 1.32 5.53
C THR A 119 -17.31 2.24 6.59
N ILE A 120 -16.02 2.12 6.88
CA ILE A 120 -15.34 3.05 7.79
C ILE A 120 -15.34 4.48 7.23
N MET A 121 -15.15 4.66 5.91
CA MET A 121 -15.24 5.99 5.27
C MET A 121 -16.65 6.59 5.34
N HIS A 122 -17.70 5.76 5.31
CA HIS A 122 -19.10 6.18 5.54
C HIS A 122 -19.28 6.76 6.95
N GLU A 123 -18.84 6.04 7.99
CA GLU A 123 -18.94 6.51 9.39
C GLU A 123 -18.05 7.75 9.67
N LEU A 124 -16.89 7.85 9.02
CA LEU A 124 -16.04 9.03 9.10
C LEU A 124 -16.68 10.24 8.39
N ASN A 125 -17.36 10.04 7.26
CA ASN A 125 -18.11 11.10 6.59
C ASN A 125 -19.33 11.57 7.41
N HIS A 126 -19.98 10.68 8.17
CA HIS A 126 -20.93 11.09 9.20
C HIS A 126 -20.26 12.04 10.21
N ALA A 127 -19.13 11.66 10.79
CA ALA A 127 -18.38 12.51 11.73
C ALA A 127 -17.90 13.85 11.11
N LEU A 128 -17.78 13.95 9.78
CA LEU A 128 -17.47 15.20 9.04
C LEU A 128 -18.70 16.08 8.74
N GLY A 129 -19.92 15.65 9.09
CA GLY A 129 -21.14 16.44 8.95
C GLY A 129 -21.99 16.09 7.71
N PHE A 130 -21.92 14.86 7.22
CA PHE A 130 -22.74 14.41 6.09
C PHE A 130 -23.83 13.45 6.55
N TRP A 131 -25.08 13.80 6.25
CA TRP A 131 -26.22 12.88 6.29
C TRP A 131 -26.18 11.94 5.08
N HIS A 132 -27.03 10.92 5.07
CA HIS A 132 -27.17 10.04 3.90
C HIS A 132 -27.76 10.75 2.67
N GLU A 133 -27.38 10.28 1.47
CA GLU A 133 -27.86 10.84 0.20
C GLU A 133 -29.39 10.65 0.06
N GLN A 134 -29.91 9.48 0.44
CA GLN A 134 -31.35 9.23 0.42
C GLN A 134 -32.14 9.95 1.51
N ASN A 135 -31.52 10.84 2.31
CA ASN A 135 -32.23 11.67 3.29
C ASN A 135 -32.31 13.14 2.86
N ARG A 136 -31.87 13.45 1.63
CA ARG A 136 -32.05 14.75 0.97
C ARG A 136 -33.51 15.18 0.86
N TYR A 137 -33.75 16.48 1.01
CA TYR A 137 -35.09 17.06 0.85
C TYR A 137 -35.67 16.88 -0.56
N ASP A 138 -34.81 16.83 -1.59
CA ASP A 138 -35.14 16.73 -3.02
C ASP A 138 -35.17 15.29 -3.57
N ARG A 139 -34.79 14.28 -2.76
CA ARG A 139 -34.57 12.89 -3.17
C ARG A 139 -35.73 12.27 -3.98
N ASP A 140 -36.98 12.66 -3.69
CA ASP A 140 -38.18 12.03 -4.28
C ASP A 140 -38.33 12.42 -5.77
N THR A 141 -37.45 13.30 -6.26
CA THR A 141 -37.18 13.55 -7.69
C THR A 141 -36.39 12.41 -8.32
N TYR A 142 -35.53 11.72 -7.57
CA TYR A 142 -34.50 10.79 -8.04
C TYR A 142 -34.73 9.32 -7.63
N VAL A 143 -35.36 9.08 -6.48
CA VAL A 143 -35.65 7.74 -5.92
C VAL A 143 -37.11 7.59 -5.48
N VAL A 144 -37.54 6.34 -5.33
CA VAL A 144 -38.80 5.93 -4.71
C VAL A 144 -38.47 5.09 -3.46
N ILE A 145 -39.09 5.43 -2.34
CA ILE A 145 -38.96 4.70 -1.06
C ILE A 145 -40.18 3.79 -0.91
N HIS A 146 -39.96 2.47 -0.89
CA HIS A 146 -40.99 1.44 -0.82
C HIS A 146 -41.33 1.13 0.64
N THR A 147 -42.02 2.05 1.31
CA THR A 147 -42.32 1.98 2.76
C THR A 147 -43.05 0.71 3.19
N SER A 148 -43.87 0.11 2.32
CA SER A 148 -44.53 -1.18 2.58
C SER A 148 -43.58 -2.40 2.66
N ASN A 149 -42.31 -2.23 2.28
CA ASN A 149 -41.28 -3.26 2.32
C ASN A 149 -40.11 -2.90 3.26
N ILE A 150 -40.19 -1.81 4.02
CA ILE A 150 -39.17 -1.40 4.99
C ILE A 150 -39.55 -1.92 6.38
N ASP A 151 -38.56 -2.41 7.14
CA ASP A 151 -38.78 -2.79 8.53
C ASP A 151 -39.30 -1.57 9.33
N SER A 152 -40.45 -1.75 9.99
CA SER A 152 -41.12 -0.69 10.75
C SER A 152 -40.25 -0.01 11.80
N SER A 153 -39.27 -0.72 12.38
CA SER A 153 -38.30 -0.16 13.33
C SER A 153 -37.34 0.83 12.68
N HIS A 154 -36.95 0.55 11.43
CA HIS A 154 -36.02 1.33 10.62
C HIS A 154 -36.69 2.38 9.73
N MET A 155 -38.02 2.54 9.79
CA MET A 155 -38.74 3.55 9.00
C MET A 155 -38.20 4.98 9.22
N HIS A 156 -37.69 5.27 10.42
CA HIS A 156 -37.13 6.57 10.78
C HIS A 156 -35.84 6.90 9.98
N ASP A 157 -35.02 5.89 9.65
CA ASP A 157 -33.80 6.05 8.86
C ASP A 157 -34.06 6.54 7.43
N PHE A 158 -35.30 6.42 6.93
CA PHE A 158 -35.73 6.92 5.62
C PHE A 158 -36.46 8.28 5.70
N THR A 159 -36.33 9.04 6.80
CA THR A 159 -36.95 10.36 6.93
C THR A 159 -36.12 11.44 6.20
N LYS A 160 -36.77 12.27 5.36
CA LYS A 160 -36.08 13.43 4.76
C LYS A 160 -35.77 14.49 5.80
N HIS A 161 -34.56 15.02 5.79
CA HIS A 161 -34.28 16.28 6.47
C HIS A 161 -34.91 17.45 5.72
N SER A 162 -35.26 18.51 6.42
CA SER A 162 -35.69 19.76 5.78
C SER A 162 -34.48 20.52 5.22
N SER A 163 -34.77 21.43 4.29
CA SER A 163 -33.80 22.43 3.81
C SER A 163 -33.37 23.45 4.87
N ARG A 164 -33.80 23.32 6.14
CA ARG A 164 -33.35 24.10 7.31
C ARG A 164 -32.38 23.36 8.22
N GLU A 165 -32.28 22.04 8.11
CA GLU A 165 -31.35 21.19 8.89
C GLU A 165 -30.16 20.77 8.01
N MET A 166 -30.47 20.44 6.76
CA MET A 166 -29.51 20.08 5.74
C MET A 166 -29.02 21.37 5.03
N ASP A 167 -27.73 21.71 5.15
CA ASP A 167 -27.00 22.49 4.13
C ASP A 167 -25.70 21.80 3.78
N THR A 168 -25.51 21.27 2.60
CA THR A 168 -26.14 21.67 1.36
C THR A 168 -24.97 21.50 0.36
N LEU A 169 -24.39 22.59 -0.19
CA LEU A 169 -23.12 22.62 -0.95
C LEU A 169 -23.05 22.18 -2.45
N GLY A 170 -23.82 22.81 -3.36
CA GLY A 170 -23.50 22.87 -4.79
C GLY A 170 -23.49 21.58 -5.63
N THR A 171 -24.36 20.57 -5.44
CA THR A 171 -24.25 19.26 -6.13
C THR A 171 -25.59 18.57 -6.46
N ASP A 172 -25.61 17.88 -7.61
CA ASP A 172 -26.64 16.93 -8.04
C ASP A 172 -26.82 15.74 -7.08
N TYR A 173 -27.86 14.92 -7.32
CA TYR A 173 -28.13 13.68 -6.59
C TYR A 173 -27.24 12.55 -7.07
N ASP A 174 -26.54 11.90 -6.13
CA ASP A 174 -25.51 10.92 -6.45
C ASP A 174 -25.87 9.52 -5.95
N TYR A 175 -26.41 8.70 -6.86
CA TYR A 175 -26.68 7.28 -6.63
C TYR A 175 -25.41 6.48 -6.26
N GLY A 176 -24.23 6.93 -6.71
CA GLY A 176 -22.93 6.33 -6.42
C GLY A 176 -22.28 6.84 -5.14
N SER A 177 -22.91 7.76 -4.40
CA SER A 177 -22.37 8.30 -3.15
C SER A 177 -22.12 7.19 -2.14
N ILE A 178 -20.98 7.25 -1.46
CA ILE A 178 -20.69 6.36 -0.34
C ILE A 178 -21.72 6.53 0.78
N MET A 179 -22.38 7.69 0.86
CA MET A 179 -23.43 8.03 1.81
C MET A 179 -24.84 7.57 1.37
N HIS A 180 -24.99 6.90 0.23
CA HIS A 180 -26.27 6.32 -0.18
C HIS A 180 -26.50 4.94 0.49
N TYR A 181 -27.76 4.59 0.79
CA TYR A 181 -28.19 3.24 1.16
C TYR A 181 -28.28 2.31 -0.05
N GLY A 182 -28.22 0.99 0.17
CA GLY A 182 -28.44 -0.01 -0.86
C GLY A 182 -29.93 -0.13 -1.20
N ALA A 183 -30.23 -0.65 -2.40
CA ALA A 183 -31.60 -0.84 -2.87
C ALA A 183 -32.45 -1.75 -1.96
N TYR A 184 -31.81 -2.61 -1.14
CA TYR A 184 -32.44 -3.59 -0.24
C TYR A 184 -32.15 -3.32 1.25
N THR A 185 -31.58 -2.17 1.61
CA THR A 185 -31.28 -1.80 3.00
C THR A 185 -32.57 -1.76 3.81
N PHE A 186 -32.60 -2.47 4.95
CA PHE A 186 -33.79 -2.68 5.80
C PHE A 186 -35.05 -3.24 5.08
N ALA A 187 -34.89 -3.88 3.91
CA ALA A 187 -36.00 -4.55 3.24
C ALA A 187 -36.49 -5.78 4.02
N VAL A 188 -37.81 -5.92 4.19
CA VAL A 188 -38.45 -7.07 4.86
C VAL A 188 -38.48 -8.28 3.91
N ASN A 189 -38.99 -8.10 2.69
CA ASN A 189 -38.85 -9.07 1.61
C ASN A 189 -37.60 -8.73 0.80
N LYS A 190 -36.53 -9.54 0.93
CA LYS A 190 -35.26 -9.34 0.22
C LYS A 190 -35.36 -9.46 -1.31
N ALA A 191 -36.40 -10.12 -1.83
CA ALA A 191 -36.65 -10.19 -3.28
C ALA A 191 -37.22 -8.88 -3.87
N LEU A 192 -37.55 -7.89 -3.03
CA LEU A 192 -38.06 -6.57 -3.44
C LEU A 192 -37.19 -5.46 -2.85
N PRO A 193 -36.97 -4.34 -3.56
CA PRO A 193 -36.23 -3.22 -3.02
C PRO A 193 -37.00 -2.48 -1.92
N SER A 194 -36.26 -1.84 -1.01
CA SER A 194 -36.74 -0.74 -0.15
C SER A 194 -36.52 0.63 -0.79
N ILE A 195 -35.52 0.76 -1.69
CA ILE A 195 -35.25 1.96 -2.48
C ILE A 195 -35.06 1.55 -3.94
N SER A 196 -35.74 2.22 -4.87
CA SER A 196 -35.44 2.11 -6.31
C SER A 196 -35.19 3.48 -6.93
N PRO A 197 -34.39 3.59 -8.01
CA PRO A 197 -34.35 4.80 -8.83
C PRO A 197 -35.75 5.13 -9.36
N LYS A 198 -36.03 6.42 -9.55
CA LYS A 198 -37.29 6.87 -10.14
C LYS A 198 -37.29 6.61 -11.66
N PRO A 199 -38.39 6.12 -12.25
CA PRO A 199 -38.48 5.92 -13.70
C PRO A 199 -38.09 7.18 -14.48
N GLY A 200 -37.24 7.01 -15.49
CA GLY A 200 -36.71 8.10 -16.31
C GLY A 200 -35.48 8.83 -15.77
N HIS A 201 -35.12 8.69 -14.48
CA HIS A 201 -33.95 9.37 -13.92
C HIS A 201 -32.65 8.57 -14.05
N ALA A 202 -32.66 7.29 -13.65
CA ALA A 202 -31.48 6.43 -13.75
C ALA A 202 -31.85 4.93 -13.76
N ALA A 203 -32.06 4.35 -14.95
CA ALA A 203 -32.23 2.89 -15.06
C ALA A 203 -30.89 2.18 -14.90
N GLY A 204 -30.84 1.08 -14.14
CA GLY A 204 -29.65 0.22 -14.02
C GLY A 204 -28.51 0.74 -13.14
N VAL A 205 -28.73 1.72 -12.26
CA VAL A 205 -27.68 2.21 -11.33
C VAL A 205 -27.55 1.34 -10.07
N THR A 206 -26.31 1.09 -9.68
CA THR A 206 -25.95 0.50 -8.38
C THR A 206 -25.96 1.58 -7.30
N MET A 207 -26.87 1.45 -6.34
CA MET A 207 -26.94 2.31 -5.14
C MET A 207 -26.30 1.59 -3.94
N GLY A 208 -25.69 2.35 -3.03
CA GLY A 208 -25.15 1.80 -1.77
C GLY A 208 -23.78 1.13 -1.88
N GLN A 209 -22.95 1.56 -2.81
CA GLN A 209 -21.56 1.10 -2.91
C GLN A 209 -20.75 1.41 -1.63
N ARG A 210 -19.76 0.57 -1.30
CA ARG A 210 -18.84 0.73 -0.16
C ARG A 210 -17.38 0.51 -0.55
N LEU A 211 -16.99 1.01 -1.73
CA LEU A 211 -15.66 0.89 -2.32
C LEU A 211 -14.76 2.11 -2.05
N ALA A 212 -15.27 3.31 -2.31
CA ALA A 212 -14.56 4.58 -2.23
C ALA A 212 -15.57 5.75 -2.15
N MET A 213 -15.11 6.98 -1.93
CA MET A 213 -15.96 8.16 -2.11
C MET A 213 -16.18 8.45 -3.60
N SER A 214 -17.36 8.98 -3.94
CA SER A 214 -17.60 9.54 -5.26
C SER A 214 -16.90 10.89 -5.44
N LYS A 215 -16.93 11.43 -6.66
CA LYS A 215 -16.49 12.80 -6.93
C LYS A 215 -17.37 13.81 -6.17
N GLU A 216 -18.67 13.54 -6.09
CA GLU A 216 -19.67 14.41 -5.50
C GLU A 216 -19.53 14.43 -3.96
N ASP A 217 -19.26 13.28 -3.32
CA ASP A 217 -18.86 13.18 -1.91
C ASP A 217 -17.66 14.10 -1.60
N VAL A 218 -16.58 13.98 -2.37
CA VAL A 218 -15.35 14.79 -2.21
C VAL A 218 -15.63 16.27 -2.42
N THR A 219 -16.38 16.59 -3.47
CA THR A 219 -16.81 17.97 -3.79
C THR A 219 -17.57 18.61 -2.63
N ARG A 220 -18.43 17.85 -1.95
CA ARG A 220 -19.21 18.33 -0.80
C ARG A 220 -18.33 18.52 0.43
N ILE A 221 -17.39 17.61 0.71
CA ILE A 221 -16.42 17.78 1.81
C ILE A 221 -15.55 19.03 1.59
N GLN A 222 -15.01 19.22 0.39
CA GLN A 222 -14.23 20.40 0.04
C GLN A 222 -15.01 21.70 0.27
N LYS A 223 -16.24 21.79 -0.25
CA LYS A 223 -17.11 22.95 -0.02
C LYS A 223 -17.47 23.15 1.45
N GLN A 224 -17.71 22.08 2.21
CA GLN A 224 -18.11 22.17 3.62
C GLN A 224 -17.00 22.80 4.46
N TYR A 225 -15.74 22.47 4.17
CA TYR A 225 -14.58 22.93 4.92
C TYR A 225 -13.89 24.17 4.30
N GLY A 226 -14.52 24.79 3.28
CA GLY A 226 -14.03 26.02 2.66
C GLY A 226 -12.76 25.83 1.82
N CYS A 227 -12.57 24.62 1.30
CA CYS A 227 -11.46 24.23 0.45
C CYS A 227 -11.82 24.49 -1.03
N PRO A 228 -10.84 24.82 -1.90
CA PRO A 228 -11.08 24.83 -3.34
C PRO A 228 -11.52 23.44 -3.81
N VAL A 229 -12.44 23.40 -4.77
CA VAL A 229 -12.96 22.14 -5.31
C VAL A 229 -11.99 21.61 -6.37
N ASP A 230 -11.42 20.45 -6.12
CA ASP A 230 -10.62 19.70 -7.07
C ASP A 230 -10.86 18.20 -6.87
N THR A 231 -11.30 17.56 -7.94
CA THR A 231 -11.57 16.13 -7.98
C THR A 231 -10.94 15.49 -9.21
N THR A 232 -9.93 16.12 -9.81
CA THR A 232 -9.31 15.66 -11.06
C THR A 232 -8.48 14.39 -10.85
N HIS A 233 -7.95 14.20 -9.65
CA HIS A 233 -7.25 13.02 -9.16
C HIS A 233 -8.18 11.89 -8.70
N ILE A 234 -9.48 12.14 -8.53
CA ILE A 234 -10.47 11.13 -8.18
C ILE A 234 -10.70 10.25 -9.40
N ALA A 235 -9.88 9.20 -9.52
CA ALA A 235 -10.06 8.15 -10.51
C ALA A 235 -11.48 7.60 -10.38
N LYS A 236 -12.22 7.55 -11.50
CA LYS A 236 -13.63 7.13 -11.49
C LYS A 236 -13.76 5.70 -10.97
N PRO A 237 -14.56 5.50 -9.90
CA PRO A 237 -15.74 4.64 -10.00
C PRO A 237 -17.04 5.46 -9.98
N SER A 238 -16.96 6.81 -9.98
CA SER A 238 -18.07 7.75 -9.75
C SER A 238 -19.14 7.84 -10.86
N THR A 239 -19.44 6.73 -11.53
CA THR A 239 -20.61 6.54 -12.38
C THR A 239 -21.27 5.24 -11.92
N SER A 240 -22.43 5.34 -11.27
CA SER A 240 -23.12 4.22 -10.62
C SER A 240 -23.57 3.08 -11.56
N HIS A 241 -23.48 3.28 -12.86
CA HIS A 241 -23.62 2.24 -13.90
C HIS A 241 -22.36 1.38 -14.08
N ASP A 242 -21.18 1.96 -13.87
CA ASP A 242 -19.87 1.31 -14.05
C ASP A 242 -19.37 0.64 -12.74
N ILE A 243 -20.26 0.42 -11.75
CA ILE A 243 -19.97 -0.29 -10.49
C ILE A 243 -20.81 -1.56 -10.37
N VAL A 244 -20.15 -2.69 -10.17
CA VAL A 244 -20.66 -3.85 -9.42
C VAL A 244 -19.98 -3.85 -8.05
N ASN A 245 -20.77 -3.96 -6.99
CA ASN A 245 -20.34 -4.27 -5.64
C ASN A 245 -21.36 -5.25 -5.07
N CYS A 246 -21.00 -6.53 -5.00
CA CYS A 246 -21.93 -7.59 -4.63
C CYS A 246 -21.29 -8.53 -3.60
N ASN A 247 -21.79 -8.45 -2.36
CA ASN A 247 -21.48 -9.38 -1.27
C ASN A 247 -22.59 -10.43 -1.07
N PHE A 248 -23.43 -10.62 -2.09
CA PHE A 248 -24.48 -11.64 -2.26
C PHE A 248 -25.55 -11.80 -1.16
N ASP A 249 -25.46 -11.15 0.00
CA ASP A 249 -26.38 -11.22 1.15
C ASP A 249 -27.89 -11.17 0.85
N ALA A 250 -28.30 -10.44 -0.19
CA ALA A 250 -29.73 -10.23 -0.51
C ALA A 250 -30.14 -10.65 -1.93
N SER A 251 -29.21 -10.73 -2.89
CA SER A 251 -29.49 -11.02 -4.31
C SER A 251 -28.19 -11.29 -5.08
N LEU A 252 -28.29 -11.57 -6.39
CA LEU A 252 -27.17 -11.51 -7.34
C LEU A 252 -26.83 -10.06 -7.77
N CYS A 253 -27.34 -9.05 -7.06
CA CYS A 253 -27.18 -7.64 -7.36
C CYS A 253 -27.64 -7.27 -8.79
N ASN A 254 -26.74 -6.78 -9.64
CA ASN A 254 -26.98 -6.49 -11.06
C ASN A 254 -26.33 -7.53 -11.99
N LEU A 255 -25.99 -8.72 -11.48
CA LEU A 255 -25.41 -9.82 -12.26
C LEU A 255 -26.49 -10.76 -12.81
N HIS A 256 -26.21 -11.37 -13.96
CA HIS A 256 -27.15 -12.23 -14.68
C HIS A 256 -26.53 -13.59 -15.00
N GLN A 257 -27.26 -14.67 -14.71
CA GLN A 257 -26.87 -16.02 -15.14
C GLN A 257 -26.87 -16.11 -16.67
N ASP A 258 -25.97 -16.88 -17.26
CA ASP A 258 -25.97 -17.16 -18.70
C ASP A 258 -26.77 -18.43 -19.02
N THR A 259 -27.90 -18.27 -19.73
CA THR A 259 -28.78 -19.38 -20.13
C THR A 259 -28.19 -20.34 -21.18
N HIS A 260 -26.88 -20.24 -21.47
CA HIS A 260 -26.15 -21.04 -22.46
C HIS A 260 -24.98 -21.84 -21.86
N ASP A 261 -24.92 -21.95 -20.53
CA ASP A 261 -23.94 -22.77 -19.82
C ASP A 261 -24.45 -24.21 -19.57
N ASN A 262 -24.25 -24.76 -18.38
CA ASN A 262 -24.79 -26.07 -17.99
C ASN A 262 -25.64 -26.02 -16.70
N PHE A 263 -25.40 -25.09 -15.79
CA PHE A 263 -26.11 -24.96 -14.52
C PHE A 263 -25.82 -23.59 -13.84
N ASP A 264 -26.75 -23.13 -13.01
CA ASP A 264 -26.71 -21.81 -12.38
C ASP A 264 -25.77 -21.73 -11.14
N TRP A 265 -25.13 -20.57 -10.95
CA TRP A 265 -24.53 -20.20 -9.66
C TRP A 265 -25.61 -20.06 -8.58
N THR A 266 -25.48 -20.75 -7.45
CA THR A 266 -26.47 -20.72 -6.37
C THR A 266 -26.01 -19.83 -5.21
N ARG A 267 -26.92 -19.05 -4.61
CA ARG A 267 -26.64 -18.27 -3.38
C ARG A 267 -26.81 -19.14 -2.13
N ARG A 268 -25.95 -18.96 -1.12
CA ARG A 268 -25.92 -19.83 0.06
C ARG A 268 -25.38 -19.16 1.31
N SER A 269 -25.98 -19.47 2.46
CA SER A 269 -25.41 -19.23 3.79
C SER A 269 -24.94 -20.56 4.41
N GLY A 270 -23.93 -20.50 5.29
CA GLY A 270 -23.37 -21.67 5.95
C GLY A 270 -22.56 -22.59 5.03
N HIS A 271 -22.42 -23.86 5.41
CA HIS A 271 -21.57 -24.85 4.71
C HIS A 271 -22.21 -25.31 3.38
N THR A 272 -21.42 -25.61 2.33
CA THR A 272 -21.93 -26.32 1.13
C THR A 272 -22.43 -27.73 1.49
N PRO A 273 -23.30 -28.38 0.68
CA PRO A 273 -23.99 -29.60 1.11
C PRO A 273 -23.12 -30.84 0.91
N THR A 274 -22.15 -30.76 0.01
CA THR A 274 -21.06 -31.71 -0.12
C THR A 274 -20.00 -31.36 0.95
N SER A 275 -19.79 -32.26 1.91
CA SER A 275 -18.95 -31.97 3.08
C SER A 275 -17.48 -31.76 2.72
N ASN A 276 -16.85 -30.74 3.31
CA ASN A 276 -15.43 -30.40 3.18
C ASN A 276 -14.99 -29.96 1.76
N THR A 277 -15.85 -29.28 1.00
CA THR A 277 -15.53 -28.80 -0.36
C THR A 277 -15.67 -27.28 -0.51
N GLY A 278 -16.74 -26.70 0.02
CA GLY A 278 -16.96 -25.26 0.09
C GLY A 278 -16.76 -24.64 1.48
N PRO A 279 -16.95 -23.32 1.62
CA PRO A 279 -16.70 -22.58 2.85
C PRO A 279 -17.78 -22.84 3.91
N ASN A 280 -17.40 -22.76 5.19
CA ASN A 280 -18.32 -22.96 6.32
C ASN A 280 -19.32 -21.81 6.51
N ALA A 281 -18.99 -20.61 6.01
CA ALA A 281 -19.81 -19.40 5.99
C ALA A 281 -19.24 -18.40 4.95
N ASP A 282 -19.96 -17.28 4.73
CA ASP A 282 -19.50 -16.13 3.93
C ASP A 282 -18.20 -15.50 4.44
N HIS A 283 -17.58 -14.68 3.61
CA HIS A 283 -16.38 -13.91 3.97
C HIS A 283 -16.72 -12.62 4.76
N THR A 284 -17.94 -12.08 4.63
CA THR A 284 -18.34 -10.78 5.17
C THR A 284 -18.36 -10.71 6.69
N ASN A 285 -19.14 -11.58 7.33
CA ASN A 285 -19.49 -11.53 8.74
C ASN A 285 -19.79 -12.93 9.35
N SER A 286 -19.74 -13.99 8.53
CA SER A 286 -20.04 -15.38 8.90
C SER A 286 -21.52 -15.67 9.25
N ALA A 287 -22.43 -14.80 8.84
CA ALA A 287 -23.89 -14.93 8.92
C ALA A 287 -24.62 -14.43 7.64
N GLY A 288 -23.88 -14.13 6.57
CA GLY A 288 -24.36 -13.64 5.28
C GLY A 288 -24.60 -14.74 4.25
N GLU A 289 -24.64 -14.37 2.97
CA GLU A 289 -24.71 -15.31 1.84
C GLU A 289 -23.60 -15.05 0.79
N TYR A 290 -22.98 -16.11 0.29
CA TYR A 290 -22.04 -16.11 -0.85
C TYR A 290 -22.68 -16.79 -2.08
N ILE A 291 -22.04 -16.73 -3.25
CA ILE A 291 -22.41 -17.58 -4.41
C ILE A 291 -21.48 -18.78 -4.53
N PHE A 292 -22.00 -19.92 -4.97
CA PHE A 292 -21.19 -21.08 -5.28
C PHE A 292 -21.73 -21.89 -6.46
N ALA A 293 -20.82 -22.63 -7.08
CA ALA A 293 -21.10 -23.67 -8.06
C ALA A 293 -20.87 -25.03 -7.38
N GLU A 294 -21.96 -25.78 -7.18
CA GLU A 294 -21.96 -27.15 -6.66
C GLU A 294 -21.23 -28.09 -7.61
N ALA A 295 -20.35 -28.94 -7.10
CA ALA A 295 -19.71 -29.99 -7.90
C ALA A 295 -20.59 -31.23 -8.09
N ASN A 296 -21.38 -31.58 -7.07
CA ASN A 296 -22.26 -32.74 -7.06
C ASN A 296 -23.32 -32.68 -8.17
N GLY A 297 -23.38 -33.71 -9.02
CA GLY A 297 -24.22 -33.74 -10.22
C GLY A 297 -23.72 -32.93 -11.42
N HIS A 298 -22.67 -32.12 -11.24
CA HIS A 298 -22.18 -31.14 -12.22
C HIS A 298 -20.72 -31.36 -12.68
N HIS A 299 -20.20 -32.58 -12.53
CA HIS A 299 -18.81 -32.91 -12.91
C HIS A 299 -18.50 -32.53 -14.38
N ARG A 300 -17.38 -31.84 -14.60
CA ARG A 300 -16.92 -31.35 -15.92
C ARG A 300 -17.88 -30.37 -16.62
N GLN A 301 -18.88 -29.85 -15.91
CA GLN A 301 -19.79 -28.80 -16.39
C GLN A 301 -19.28 -27.41 -15.97
N ARG A 302 -19.95 -26.37 -16.47
CA ARG A 302 -19.65 -24.97 -16.12
C ARG A 302 -20.88 -24.15 -15.76
N ALA A 303 -20.70 -23.23 -14.81
CA ALA A 303 -21.67 -22.22 -14.40
C ALA A 303 -21.10 -20.82 -14.67
N ARG A 304 -21.91 -19.90 -15.20
CA ARG A 304 -21.49 -18.59 -15.75
C ARG A 304 -22.38 -17.47 -15.25
N LEU A 305 -21.81 -16.57 -14.46
CA LEU A 305 -22.46 -15.35 -13.99
C LEU A 305 -21.85 -14.12 -14.68
N THR A 306 -22.68 -13.27 -15.29
CA THR A 306 -22.26 -12.17 -16.17
C THR A 306 -22.53 -10.80 -15.56
N THR A 307 -21.67 -9.81 -15.86
CA THR A 307 -21.89 -8.40 -15.50
C THR A 307 -22.75 -7.68 -16.54
N PRO A 308 -23.30 -6.51 -16.21
CA PRO A 308 -23.70 -5.53 -17.22
C PRO A 308 -22.52 -5.18 -18.15
N THR A 309 -22.81 -4.65 -19.33
CA THR A 309 -21.78 -4.15 -20.25
C THR A 309 -21.25 -2.81 -19.78
N THR A 310 -19.94 -2.71 -19.58
CA THR A 310 -19.21 -1.47 -19.29
C THR A 310 -18.54 -0.91 -20.55
N THR A 311 -18.18 0.36 -20.51
CA THR A 311 -17.48 1.07 -21.59
C THR A 311 -15.97 0.78 -21.60
N ALA A 312 -15.32 0.88 -22.76
CA ALA A 312 -13.89 0.62 -22.96
C ALA A 312 -12.93 1.30 -21.96
N GLY A 313 -11.78 0.66 -21.67
CA GLY A 313 -10.67 1.21 -20.88
C GLY A 313 -10.21 0.33 -19.71
N ALA A 314 -9.46 0.94 -18.78
CA ALA A 314 -8.95 0.28 -17.59
C ALA A 314 -10.06 0.01 -16.57
N HIS A 315 -10.02 -1.17 -15.94
CA HIS A 315 -10.97 -1.65 -14.92
C HIS A 315 -10.25 -2.42 -13.81
N CYS A 316 -10.87 -2.49 -12.64
CA CYS A 316 -10.51 -3.37 -11.55
C CYS A 316 -11.55 -4.48 -11.37
N ILE A 317 -11.06 -5.67 -11.03
CA ILE A 317 -11.85 -6.80 -10.53
C ILE A 317 -11.26 -7.19 -9.17
N ASP A 318 -12.07 -7.25 -8.12
CA ASP A 318 -11.64 -7.49 -6.73
C ASP A 318 -12.68 -8.39 -6.05
N PHE A 319 -12.27 -9.56 -5.53
CA PHE A 319 -13.20 -10.55 -4.98
C PHE A 319 -12.50 -11.55 -4.06
N TYR A 320 -13.28 -12.34 -3.33
CA TYR A 320 -12.82 -13.49 -2.56
C TYR A 320 -13.29 -14.79 -3.21
N LEU A 321 -12.42 -15.80 -3.20
CA LEU A 321 -12.66 -17.14 -3.76
C LEU A 321 -12.31 -18.19 -2.70
N PHE A 322 -13.20 -19.16 -2.53
CA PHE A 322 -12.93 -20.40 -1.79
C PHE A 322 -13.10 -21.57 -2.77
N GLN A 323 -12.10 -22.43 -2.85
CA GLN A 323 -12.11 -23.65 -3.66
C GLN A 323 -11.24 -24.68 -2.94
N HIS A 324 -11.82 -25.80 -2.52
CA HIS A 324 -11.09 -26.86 -1.81
C HIS A 324 -11.51 -28.25 -2.28
N GLY A 325 -10.55 -29.18 -2.32
CA GLY A 325 -10.78 -30.57 -2.69
C GLY A 325 -9.76 -31.14 -3.67
N SER A 326 -9.67 -32.48 -3.70
CA SER A 326 -8.64 -33.23 -4.42
C SER A 326 -8.96 -33.50 -5.90
N GLN A 327 -10.06 -32.95 -6.43
CA GLN A 327 -10.56 -33.22 -7.79
C GLN A 327 -10.64 -31.95 -8.65
N GLU A 328 -9.98 -30.88 -8.21
CA GLU A 328 -9.58 -29.63 -8.88
C GLU A 328 -10.41 -29.15 -10.09
N GLY A 329 -11.29 -28.19 -9.84
CA GLY A 329 -11.90 -27.34 -10.85
C GLY A 329 -11.08 -26.07 -11.13
N SER A 330 -11.69 -25.08 -11.79
CA SER A 330 -11.08 -23.76 -11.96
C SER A 330 -12.11 -22.62 -12.08
N LEU A 331 -11.85 -21.50 -11.41
CA LEU A 331 -12.53 -20.25 -11.68
C LEU A 331 -11.84 -19.51 -12.84
N GLN A 332 -12.63 -19.09 -13.83
CA GLN A 332 -12.19 -18.22 -14.91
C GLN A 332 -12.95 -16.90 -14.88
N VAL A 333 -12.19 -15.81 -14.92
CA VAL A 333 -12.71 -14.47 -15.17
C VAL A 333 -12.45 -14.18 -16.65
N LEU A 334 -13.51 -14.13 -17.45
CA LEU A 334 -13.47 -13.89 -18.89
C LEU A 334 -13.95 -12.47 -19.20
N ALA A 335 -13.54 -11.91 -20.33
CA ALA A 335 -14.10 -10.68 -20.88
C ALA A 335 -14.59 -10.92 -22.32
N ALA A 336 -15.79 -10.42 -22.65
CA ALA A 336 -16.42 -10.57 -23.96
C ALA A 336 -17.25 -9.32 -24.34
N GLY A 337 -17.47 -9.08 -25.62
CA GLY A 337 -18.25 -7.94 -26.11
C GLY A 337 -18.42 -7.95 -27.63
N THR A 338 -19.22 -7.02 -28.16
CA THR A 338 -19.55 -6.99 -29.62
C THR A 338 -18.33 -6.81 -30.53
N ARG A 339 -17.22 -6.29 -30.00
CA ARG A 339 -15.92 -6.14 -30.68
C ARG A 339 -14.77 -6.85 -29.97
N ILE A 340 -15.07 -7.61 -28.91
CA ILE A 340 -14.11 -8.30 -28.05
C ILE A 340 -14.47 -9.78 -28.04
N ARG A 341 -13.68 -10.60 -28.74
CA ARG A 341 -13.81 -12.06 -28.66
C ARG A 341 -13.63 -12.49 -27.21
N GLU A 342 -14.48 -13.40 -26.74
CA GLU A 342 -14.37 -13.99 -25.41
C GLU A 342 -12.95 -14.52 -25.16
N GLN A 343 -12.33 -14.01 -24.09
CA GLN A 343 -10.97 -14.35 -23.69
C GLN A 343 -10.84 -14.41 -22.16
N ALA A 344 -10.00 -15.30 -21.66
CA ALA A 344 -9.70 -15.38 -20.23
C ALA A 344 -8.79 -14.23 -19.80
N VAL A 345 -9.28 -13.40 -18.89
CA VAL A 345 -8.50 -12.36 -18.20
C VAL A 345 -7.68 -12.99 -17.07
N LYS A 346 -8.26 -13.97 -16.37
CA LYS A 346 -7.59 -14.74 -15.33
C LYS A 346 -8.19 -16.14 -15.24
N THR A 347 -7.33 -17.15 -15.13
CA THR A 347 -7.69 -18.49 -14.66
C THR A 347 -7.10 -18.67 -13.26
N ILE A 348 -7.83 -19.32 -12.36
CA ILE A 348 -7.41 -19.75 -11.03
C ILE A 348 -7.75 -21.24 -10.92
N SER A 349 -6.78 -22.05 -10.51
CA SER A 349 -6.85 -23.52 -10.47
C SER A 349 -6.12 -24.04 -9.24
N GLY A 350 -6.42 -25.28 -8.84
CA GLY A 350 -5.80 -25.94 -7.68
C GLY A 350 -6.42 -25.56 -6.34
N ASP A 351 -6.11 -26.36 -5.32
CA ASP A 351 -6.60 -26.15 -3.95
C ASP A 351 -6.19 -24.78 -3.38
N GLN A 352 -7.17 -24.02 -2.87
CA GLN A 352 -6.98 -22.74 -2.19
C GLN A 352 -6.84 -22.88 -0.66
N LYS A 353 -6.48 -24.08 -0.18
CA LYS A 353 -6.14 -24.44 1.21
C LYS A 353 -7.30 -24.30 2.22
N ALA A 354 -8.54 -24.48 1.77
CA ALA A 354 -9.75 -24.32 2.58
C ALA A 354 -9.85 -22.95 3.29
N GLU A 355 -9.38 -21.87 2.65
CA GLU A 355 -9.52 -20.49 3.12
C GLU A 355 -10.06 -19.55 2.03
N TRP A 356 -10.72 -18.46 2.44
CA TRP A 356 -11.17 -17.39 1.54
C TRP A 356 -9.95 -16.60 1.01
N ARG A 357 -9.55 -16.84 -0.25
CA ARG A 357 -8.41 -16.19 -0.90
C ARG A 357 -8.86 -14.91 -1.62
N HIS A 358 -8.21 -13.78 -1.32
CA HIS A 358 -8.45 -12.50 -1.99
C HIS A 358 -7.76 -12.42 -3.36
N PHE A 359 -8.51 -12.08 -4.40
CA PHE A 359 -8.00 -11.84 -5.76
C PHE A 359 -8.28 -10.41 -6.21
N ARG A 360 -7.27 -9.81 -6.84
CA ARG A 360 -7.31 -8.45 -7.40
C ARG A 360 -6.67 -8.44 -8.78
N ILE A 361 -7.40 -7.94 -9.78
CA ILE A 361 -7.02 -8.00 -11.19
C ILE A 361 -7.20 -6.60 -11.80
N ASN A 362 -6.12 -6.02 -12.32
CA ASN A 362 -6.21 -4.87 -13.22
C ASN A 362 -6.42 -5.39 -14.65
N LEU A 363 -7.44 -4.88 -15.33
CA LEU A 363 -7.80 -5.20 -16.72
C LEU A 363 -7.78 -3.91 -17.56
N ASN A 364 -7.50 -4.01 -18.85
CA ASN A 364 -7.67 -2.91 -19.81
C ASN A 364 -8.22 -3.46 -21.12
N VAL A 365 -9.40 -3.01 -21.55
CA VAL A 365 -10.10 -3.54 -22.74
C VAL A 365 -10.31 -2.42 -23.77
N PRO A 366 -9.97 -2.62 -25.05
CA PRO A 366 -9.98 -1.54 -26.06
C PRO A 366 -11.38 -1.20 -26.64
N ALA A 367 -12.42 -1.95 -26.27
CA ALA A 367 -13.81 -1.70 -26.65
C ALA A 367 -14.76 -2.14 -25.52
N ASP A 368 -16.04 -1.78 -25.64
CA ASP A 368 -17.07 -2.07 -24.65
C ASP A 368 -17.29 -3.58 -24.47
N PHE A 369 -17.45 -4.01 -23.22
CA PHE A 369 -17.40 -5.43 -22.82
C PHE A 369 -18.18 -5.69 -21.52
N HIS A 370 -18.47 -6.96 -21.26
CA HIS A 370 -18.89 -7.46 -19.94
C HIS A 370 -17.89 -8.53 -19.47
N LEU A 371 -17.88 -8.81 -18.15
CA LEU A 371 -17.18 -9.95 -17.59
C LEU A 371 -18.11 -11.16 -17.50
N ILE A 372 -17.50 -12.36 -17.53
CA ILE A 372 -18.12 -13.62 -17.12
C ILE A 372 -17.28 -14.23 -16.00
N LEU A 373 -17.91 -14.54 -14.87
CA LEU A 373 -17.41 -15.43 -13.83
C LEU A 373 -17.83 -16.86 -14.17
N GLN A 374 -16.89 -17.65 -14.72
CA GLN A 374 -17.13 -19.03 -15.10
C GLN A 374 -16.46 -19.99 -14.10
N ALA A 375 -17.25 -20.70 -13.31
CA ALA A 375 -16.77 -21.89 -12.60
C ALA A 375 -16.73 -23.05 -13.59
N ASN A 376 -15.60 -23.74 -13.66
CA ASN A 376 -15.46 -25.03 -14.35
C ASN A 376 -15.29 -26.11 -13.27
N ILE A 377 -16.29 -26.98 -13.10
CA ILE A 377 -16.24 -28.05 -12.12
C ILE A 377 -15.26 -29.13 -12.58
N GLY A 378 -14.50 -29.68 -11.64
CA GLY A 378 -13.55 -30.76 -11.89
C GLY A 378 -14.19 -32.12 -12.13
N SER A 379 -13.46 -33.19 -11.81
CA SER A 379 -13.83 -34.56 -12.23
C SER A 379 -14.68 -35.35 -11.24
N GLY A 380 -15.10 -34.74 -10.12
CA GLY A 380 -15.91 -35.35 -9.06
C GLY A 380 -16.34 -34.32 -8.01
N ASP A 381 -16.99 -34.79 -6.95
CA ASP A 381 -17.68 -33.95 -5.96
C ASP A 381 -16.73 -33.07 -5.11
N SER A 382 -15.43 -33.42 -5.01
CA SER A 382 -14.44 -32.62 -4.28
C SER A 382 -13.91 -31.44 -5.11
N SER A 383 -14.82 -30.55 -5.54
CA SER A 383 -14.56 -29.52 -6.55
C SER A 383 -15.46 -28.27 -6.48
N ASP A 384 -16.13 -28.01 -5.35
CA ASP A 384 -16.96 -26.80 -5.18
C ASP A 384 -16.13 -25.51 -5.39
N ILE A 385 -16.76 -24.51 -6.00
CA ILE A 385 -16.16 -23.19 -6.24
C ILE A 385 -17.11 -22.12 -5.69
N ALA A 386 -16.69 -21.38 -4.67
CA ALA A 386 -17.46 -20.30 -4.05
C ALA A 386 -16.78 -18.93 -4.24
N VAL A 387 -17.58 -17.90 -4.49
CA VAL A 387 -17.15 -16.51 -4.67
C VAL A 387 -17.97 -15.59 -3.77
N ASP A 388 -17.30 -14.64 -3.14
CA ASP A 388 -17.91 -13.60 -2.30
C ASP A 388 -17.22 -12.25 -2.53
N ASP A 389 -17.85 -11.16 -2.07
CA ASP A 389 -17.37 -9.79 -2.19
C ASP A 389 -16.95 -9.38 -3.61
N PHE A 390 -17.71 -9.80 -4.62
CA PHE A 390 -17.40 -9.50 -6.00
C PHE A 390 -17.60 -8.01 -6.33
N ASN A 391 -16.49 -7.34 -6.60
CA ASN A 391 -16.42 -5.95 -6.99
C ASN A 391 -15.80 -5.82 -8.39
N PHE A 392 -16.46 -5.06 -9.26
CA PHE A 392 -15.97 -4.73 -10.58
C PHE A 392 -16.27 -3.26 -10.86
N TYR A 393 -15.24 -2.47 -11.18
CA TYR A 393 -15.39 -1.04 -11.39
C TYR A 393 -14.36 -0.50 -12.40
N LYS A 394 -14.68 0.63 -13.01
CA LYS A 394 -13.78 1.34 -13.95
C LYS A 394 -12.56 1.93 -13.23
N GLY A 395 -11.50 2.23 -13.98
CA GLY A 395 -10.22 2.71 -13.44
C GLY A 395 -9.26 1.58 -13.05
N ARG A 396 -8.11 1.91 -12.47
CA ARG A 396 -7.21 0.90 -11.86
C ARG A 396 -7.74 0.50 -10.49
N CYS A 397 -7.36 -0.69 -10.02
CA CYS A 397 -7.71 -1.11 -8.67
C CYS A 397 -7.24 -0.11 -7.62
N VAL A 398 -8.20 0.48 -6.89
CA VAL A 398 -7.92 1.39 -5.80
C VAL A 398 -7.14 0.62 -4.74
N LEU A 399 -5.89 1.04 -4.54
CA LEU A 399 -5.08 0.53 -3.46
C LEU A 399 -5.68 1.02 -2.14
N ALA A 400 -6.54 0.21 -1.54
CA ALA A 400 -6.57 0.11 -0.09
C ALA A 400 -5.10 -0.05 0.35
N GLN A 401 -4.55 0.97 1.02
CA GLN A 401 -3.12 1.08 1.34
C GLN A 401 -2.74 0.00 2.37
N ARG A 402 -2.51 -1.22 1.87
CA ARG A 402 -2.16 -2.40 2.66
C ARG A 402 -0.66 -2.38 2.99
N ALA A 403 -0.38 -2.60 4.26
CA ALA A 403 0.75 -3.39 4.72
C ALA A 403 0.19 -4.57 5.55
N PRO A 404 0.89 -5.71 5.63
CA PRO A 404 1.38 -6.46 4.47
C PRO A 404 1.14 -7.98 4.59
N ALA A 405 1.12 -8.71 3.47
CA ALA A 405 1.36 -10.16 3.42
C ALA A 405 1.60 -10.66 1.98
N GLY A 406 2.64 -11.48 1.76
CA GLY A 406 2.63 -12.52 0.71
C GLY A 406 2.91 -12.14 -0.75
N SER A 407 3.35 -10.93 -1.07
CA SER A 407 3.91 -10.62 -2.40
C SER A 407 5.10 -9.66 -2.29
N PRO A 408 6.20 -9.87 -3.03
CA PRO A 408 7.31 -8.93 -3.03
C PRO A 408 6.82 -7.58 -3.56
N GLY A 409 7.12 -6.52 -2.82
CA GLY A 409 6.94 -5.15 -3.30
C GLY A 409 7.88 -4.85 -4.47
N ASP A 410 7.66 -3.72 -5.13
CA ASP A 410 8.47 -3.30 -6.30
C ASP A 410 9.98 -3.21 -5.99
N THR A 411 10.33 -3.03 -4.71
CA THR A 411 11.68 -2.76 -4.17
C THR A 411 11.85 -3.36 -2.76
N TYR A 412 13.08 -3.66 -2.33
CA TYR A 412 13.35 -4.32 -1.04
C TYR A 412 14.65 -3.85 -0.33
N ILE A 413 14.66 -3.86 1.01
CA ILE A 413 15.88 -3.70 1.84
C ILE A 413 16.05 -4.98 2.66
N ALA A 414 17.19 -5.66 2.52
CA ALA A 414 17.53 -6.79 3.39
C ALA A 414 17.61 -6.33 4.85
N ALA A 415 16.94 -7.04 5.75
CA ALA A 415 16.81 -6.65 7.15
C ALA A 415 18.16 -6.66 7.90
N ASP A 416 19.19 -7.28 7.33
CA ASP A 416 20.50 -7.46 7.93
C ASP A 416 21.28 -6.13 7.97
N TYR A 417 21.15 -5.27 6.96
CA TYR A 417 21.61 -3.88 7.00
C TYR A 417 20.94 -3.05 8.10
N VAL A 418 19.65 -3.31 8.36
CA VAL A 418 18.89 -2.61 9.41
C VAL A 418 19.42 -3.02 10.79
N LYS A 419 19.47 -4.33 11.06
CA LYS A 419 19.98 -4.91 12.31
C LYS A 419 21.42 -4.48 12.60
N PHE A 420 22.26 -4.36 11.56
CA PHE A 420 23.65 -3.91 11.64
C PHE A 420 23.80 -2.46 12.11
N LEU A 421 22.95 -1.54 11.65
CA LEU A 421 22.95 -0.16 12.14
C LEU A 421 22.30 -0.05 13.54
N GLU A 422 21.25 -0.83 13.81
CA GLU A 422 20.58 -0.87 15.11
C GLU A 422 21.47 -1.45 16.23
N SER A 423 22.30 -2.46 15.95
CA SER A 423 23.20 -3.06 16.96
C SER A 423 24.28 -2.11 17.47
N ALA A 424 24.68 -1.13 16.64
CA ALA A 424 25.59 -0.06 17.03
C ALA A 424 24.89 1.17 17.65
N GLY A 425 23.57 1.10 17.83
CA GLY A 425 22.77 2.15 18.47
C GLY A 425 22.44 3.33 17.56
N ALA A 426 22.09 3.06 16.29
CA ALA A 426 21.38 3.99 15.42
C ALA A 426 19.87 3.64 15.34
N ARG A 427 19.07 4.54 14.77
CA ARG A 427 17.75 4.23 14.20
C ARG A 427 17.87 4.35 12.69
N VAL A 428 17.17 3.49 11.96
CA VAL A 428 17.24 3.44 10.49
C VAL A 428 16.01 4.09 9.88
N VAL A 429 16.21 4.84 8.79
CA VAL A 429 15.17 5.43 7.96
C VAL A 429 15.28 4.81 6.57
N PRO A 430 14.30 4.01 6.09
CA PRO A 430 14.25 3.56 4.71
C PRO A 430 13.98 4.74 3.77
N ILE A 431 14.40 4.56 2.52
CA ILE A 431 14.48 5.63 1.53
C ILE A 431 13.93 5.05 0.19
N PHE A 432 13.20 5.81 -0.64
CA PHE A 432 12.27 5.24 -1.66
C PHE A 432 12.43 5.74 -3.10
N ALA A 433 12.41 4.81 -4.07
CA ALA A 433 12.90 5.02 -5.45
C ALA A 433 12.22 6.14 -6.24
N GLY A 434 13.00 6.84 -7.08
CA GLY A 434 12.50 7.53 -8.29
C GLY A 434 11.45 8.61 -8.03
N ASN A 435 11.63 9.37 -6.97
CA ASN A 435 10.80 10.52 -6.59
C ASN A 435 11.57 11.84 -6.87
N PRO A 436 10.93 13.04 -6.80
CA PRO A 436 11.20 14.12 -7.78
C PRO A 436 12.09 15.31 -7.35
N GLU A 437 11.54 16.44 -6.85
CA GLU A 437 12.27 17.72 -6.67
C GLU A 437 12.06 18.50 -5.33
N GLU A 438 11.53 17.91 -4.24
CA GLU A 438 11.40 18.44 -2.85
C GLU A 438 11.67 17.71 -1.40
N TYR A 439 12.32 16.61 -0.81
CA TYR A 439 13.23 15.33 -0.78
C TYR A 439 14.86 15.38 -0.58
N TYR A 440 15.88 15.34 -1.54
CA TYR A 440 17.37 14.89 -1.47
C TYR A 440 18.20 15.91 -0.72
N THR A 441 17.72 17.15 -0.65
CA THR A 441 18.08 18.08 0.42
C THR A 441 17.41 17.78 1.78
N HIS A 442 16.10 17.48 1.84
CA HIS A 442 15.34 17.28 3.08
C HIS A 442 15.84 16.15 4.00
N LEU A 443 15.80 14.83 3.63
CA LEU A 443 16.34 13.85 4.60
C LEU A 443 17.86 13.95 4.72
N PHE A 444 18.60 14.47 3.73
CA PHE A 444 20.03 14.70 3.91
C PHE A 444 20.31 15.66 5.08
N ASN A 445 19.56 16.76 5.16
CA ASN A 445 19.62 17.73 6.24
C ASN A 445 19.10 17.21 7.60
N ASN A 446 18.31 16.12 7.59
CA ASN A 446 17.69 15.55 8.78
C ASN A 446 18.34 14.25 9.28
N LEU A 447 19.12 13.56 8.44
CA LEU A 447 19.82 12.31 8.74
C LEU A 447 21.28 12.56 9.12
N ASN A 448 21.76 11.77 10.07
CA ASN A 448 23.13 11.84 10.57
C ASN A 448 24.16 11.12 9.66
N GLY A 449 23.69 10.29 8.72
CA GLY A 449 24.50 9.54 7.77
C GLY A 449 23.64 8.72 6.81
N VAL A 450 24.27 8.15 5.79
CA VAL A 450 23.62 7.35 4.73
C VAL A 450 24.42 6.08 4.50
N LEU A 451 23.75 4.92 4.47
CA LEU A 451 24.33 3.65 4.03
C LEU A 451 23.73 3.27 2.68
N LEU A 452 24.59 2.93 1.74
CA LEU A 452 24.22 2.46 0.40
C LEU A 452 24.54 0.95 0.32
N PRO A 453 23.53 0.06 0.43
CA PRO A 453 23.73 -1.38 0.54
C PRO A 453 24.21 -2.05 -0.76
N GLY A 454 24.65 -3.29 -0.66
CA GLY A 454 24.92 -4.15 -1.82
C GLY A 454 23.62 -4.60 -2.52
N GLY A 455 23.74 -5.02 -3.78
CA GLY A 455 22.63 -5.55 -4.56
C GLY A 455 22.94 -5.66 -6.06
N ASP A 456 22.14 -6.48 -6.76
CA ASP A 456 22.28 -6.76 -8.19
C ASP A 456 21.43 -5.80 -9.04
N VAL A 457 21.86 -4.53 -9.09
CA VAL A 457 21.24 -3.48 -9.93
C VAL A 457 22.30 -2.64 -10.62
N ASP A 458 22.01 -2.17 -11.83
CA ASP A 458 22.97 -1.40 -12.63
C ASP A 458 23.45 -0.15 -11.88
N VAL A 459 24.78 -0.01 -11.76
CA VAL A 459 25.46 1.07 -11.02
C VAL A 459 25.54 2.39 -11.79
N THR A 460 24.94 2.47 -12.97
CA THR A 460 24.88 3.66 -13.85
C THR A 460 23.48 3.99 -14.37
N ASP A 461 22.67 2.99 -14.76
CA ASP A 461 21.30 3.15 -15.28
C ASP A 461 20.27 2.40 -14.42
N SER A 462 20.12 2.85 -13.18
CA SER A 462 19.05 2.43 -12.28
C SER A 462 18.58 3.58 -11.39
N LEU A 463 17.38 3.43 -10.81
CA LEU A 463 16.89 4.41 -9.82
C LEU A 463 17.84 4.45 -8.61
N TYR A 464 18.50 3.33 -8.28
CA TYR A 464 19.51 3.25 -7.23
C TYR A 464 20.83 3.95 -7.58
N ALA A 465 21.28 3.88 -8.84
CA ALA A 465 22.43 4.65 -9.31
C ALA A 465 22.14 6.16 -9.28
N HIS A 466 20.96 6.56 -9.74
CA HIS A 466 20.45 7.93 -9.61
C HIS A 466 20.40 8.36 -8.12
N ALA A 467 20.06 7.43 -7.23
CA ALA A 467 20.05 7.63 -5.78
C ALA A 467 21.39 7.94 -5.15
N ALA A 468 22.34 7.05 -5.40
CA ALA A 468 23.70 7.28 -4.98
C ALA A 468 24.20 8.61 -5.56
N GLN A 469 23.87 8.92 -6.82
CA GLN A 469 24.33 10.12 -7.52
C GLN A 469 23.79 11.44 -6.96
N ILE A 470 22.54 11.54 -6.48
CA ILE A 470 22.05 12.81 -5.92
C ILE A 470 22.53 13.02 -4.47
N PHE A 471 22.57 11.97 -3.63
CA PHE A 471 23.28 12.05 -2.35
C PHE A 471 24.77 12.38 -2.53
N TYR A 472 25.44 11.76 -3.50
CA TYR A 472 26.82 12.08 -3.94
C TYR A 472 26.94 13.54 -4.33
N ASN A 473 26.00 14.11 -5.11
CA ASN A 473 26.08 15.50 -5.56
C ASN A 473 25.93 16.50 -4.39
N LEU A 474 25.31 16.08 -3.29
CA LEU A 474 25.16 16.85 -2.05
C LEU A 474 26.31 16.62 -1.04
N THR A 475 27.12 15.57 -1.20
CA THR A 475 28.18 15.18 -0.23
C THR A 475 29.60 15.08 -0.80
N ILE A 476 29.76 15.09 -2.12
CA ILE A 476 30.98 14.85 -2.91
C ILE A 476 31.45 13.38 -2.90
N GLN A 477 31.08 12.65 -3.97
CA GLN A 477 31.66 11.43 -4.58
C GLN A 477 31.62 10.05 -3.86
N PHE A 478 31.16 9.03 -4.60
CA PHE A 478 30.91 7.63 -4.19
C PHE A 478 31.21 6.64 -5.34
N LEU A 479 31.56 5.38 -5.11
CA LEU A 479 32.79 4.94 -4.43
C LEU A 479 33.92 4.62 -5.42
N ALA A 480 33.61 4.42 -6.71
CA ALA A 480 34.60 4.26 -7.76
C ALA A 480 34.07 4.65 -9.14
N SER A 481 33.16 3.87 -9.74
CA SER A 481 32.70 4.11 -11.13
C SER A 481 32.11 5.52 -11.34
N LEU A 482 31.33 6.04 -10.39
CA LEU A 482 30.78 7.39 -10.48
C LEU A 482 31.85 8.48 -10.21
N THR A 483 32.81 8.24 -9.30
CA THR A 483 34.00 9.10 -9.07
C THR A 483 34.88 9.19 -10.33
N ALA A 484 35.16 8.04 -10.98
CA ALA A 484 35.84 7.96 -12.26
C ALA A 484 35.03 8.61 -13.40
N GLY A 485 33.69 8.60 -13.29
CA GLY A 485 32.75 9.05 -14.32
C GLY A 485 32.57 8.05 -15.47
N ARG A 486 32.84 6.76 -15.21
CA ARG A 486 32.74 5.64 -16.15
C ARG A 486 32.69 4.31 -15.40
N ASN A 487 32.13 3.26 -15.99
CA ASN A 487 32.19 1.93 -15.36
C ASN A 487 33.66 1.45 -15.26
N MET A 488 34.10 1.14 -14.02
CA MET A 488 35.45 0.65 -13.69
C MET A 488 35.45 -0.82 -13.24
N LEU A 489 34.30 -1.48 -13.23
CA LEU A 489 34.16 -2.88 -12.80
C LEU A 489 34.77 -3.86 -13.80
N LYS A 490 35.30 -4.97 -13.26
CA LYS A 490 35.89 -6.11 -13.98
C LYS A 490 35.42 -7.41 -13.32
N PRO A 491 35.13 -8.48 -14.10
CA PRO A 491 34.76 -9.77 -13.52
C PRO A 491 35.84 -10.35 -12.62
N THR A 492 35.44 -10.83 -11.44
CA THR A 492 36.29 -11.43 -10.41
C THR A 492 35.61 -12.64 -9.79
N ASP A 493 36.35 -13.74 -9.61
CA ASP A 493 35.84 -14.94 -8.93
C ASP A 493 35.89 -14.75 -7.41
N SER A 494 34.88 -14.07 -6.88
CA SER A 494 34.77 -13.70 -5.46
C SER A 494 33.34 -13.82 -4.92
N PHE A 495 32.48 -14.60 -5.58
CA PHE A 495 31.16 -14.93 -5.06
C PHE A 495 31.24 -16.09 -4.06
N ASN A 496 30.51 -15.96 -2.94
CA ASN A 496 30.48 -16.90 -1.83
C ASN A 496 31.90 -17.22 -1.32
N PHE A 497 32.58 -16.21 -0.79
CA PHE A 497 34.02 -16.27 -0.46
C PHE A 497 34.38 -15.48 0.80
N ALA A 498 34.60 -16.18 1.90
CA ALA A 498 35.12 -15.61 3.15
C ALA A 498 36.66 -15.48 3.10
N ALA A 499 37.20 -14.29 3.38
CA ALA A 499 38.62 -13.98 3.25
C ALA A 499 39.18 -13.02 4.33
N PRO A 500 40.50 -13.01 4.58
CA PRO A 500 41.18 -11.91 5.28
C PRO A 500 41.36 -10.71 4.35
N LEU A 501 41.66 -9.54 4.91
CA LEU A 501 41.99 -8.32 4.16
C LEU A 501 43.50 -8.09 4.10
N TYR A 502 44.07 -7.95 2.90
CA TYR A 502 45.46 -7.52 2.76
C TYR A 502 45.56 -6.00 2.98
N LEU A 503 45.88 -5.61 4.21
CA LEU A 503 46.00 -4.20 4.61
C LEU A 503 47.18 -3.51 3.90
N GLN A 504 46.93 -2.35 3.30
CA GLN A 504 47.97 -1.54 2.66
C GLN A 504 48.98 -1.03 3.71
N PRO A 505 50.28 -0.84 3.37
CA PRO A 505 51.30 -0.49 4.36
C PRO A 505 51.03 0.78 5.19
N ASP A 506 50.20 1.70 4.70
CA ASP A 506 49.81 2.91 5.42
C ASP A 506 48.36 2.92 5.95
N TYR A 507 47.71 1.76 6.07
CA TYR A 507 46.36 1.62 6.67
C TYR A 507 46.24 2.30 8.05
N LYS A 508 47.35 2.43 8.79
CA LYS A 508 47.41 3.12 10.08
C LYS A 508 47.13 4.62 10.02
N LYS A 509 47.14 5.23 8.83
CA LYS A 509 46.67 6.60 8.61
C LYS A 509 45.15 6.70 8.45
N SER A 510 44.44 5.56 8.38
CA SER A 510 42.99 5.55 8.12
C SER A 510 42.16 5.87 9.34
N ARG A 511 40.96 6.42 9.09
CA ARG A 511 39.97 6.64 10.15
C ARG A 511 39.33 5.30 10.52
N LEU A 512 38.99 4.49 9.52
CA LEU A 512 38.28 3.22 9.69
C LEU A 512 39.10 2.15 10.43
N LEU A 513 40.35 1.87 10.02
CA LEU A 513 41.17 0.80 10.62
C LEU A 513 42.43 1.29 11.36
N GLY A 514 42.83 2.55 11.21
CA GLY A 514 44.06 3.05 11.85
C GLY A 514 43.99 3.16 13.37
N TRP A 515 42.79 3.26 13.92
CA TRP A 515 42.49 3.28 15.35
C TRP A 515 41.74 2.02 15.82
N ALA A 516 41.65 0.99 14.98
CA ALA A 516 40.98 -0.26 15.33
C ALA A 516 41.72 -0.99 16.46
N PRO A 517 41.00 -1.64 17.40
CA PRO A 517 41.60 -2.50 18.42
C PRO A 517 42.51 -3.58 17.84
N ALA A 518 43.60 -3.91 18.53
CA ALA A 518 44.61 -4.84 18.02
C ALA A 518 44.08 -6.26 17.74
N ASP A 519 43.06 -6.69 18.49
CA ASP A 519 42.30 -7.91 18.22
C ASP A 519 41.57 -7.82 16.87
N VAL A 520 40.80 -6.75 16.63
CA VAL A 520 40.09 -6.51 15.36
C VAL A 520 41.06 -6.47 14.16
N VAL A 521 42.19 -5.76 14.29
CA VAL A 521 43.23 -5.70 13.25
C VAL A 521 43.87 -7.06 13.00
N SER A 522 44.04 -7.88 14.04
CA SER A 522 44.57 -9.24 13.89
C SER A 522 43.59 -10.15 13.19
N TYR A 523 42.32 -10.19 13.61
CA TYR A 523 41.30 -11.03 13.00
C TYR A 523 41.09 -10.67 11.53
N ILE A 524 40.88 -9.39 11.22
CA ILE A 524 40.60 -8.93 9.86
C ILE A 524 41.79 -9.11 8.90
N GLY A 525 43.03 -9.15 9.41
CA GLY A 525 44.24 -9.30 8.62
C GLY A 525 44.74 -10.75 8.43
N TRP A 526 44.26 -11.71 9.24
CA TRP A 526 44.79 -13.08 9.27
C TRP A 526 43.73 -14.19 9.17
N GLU A 527 42.47 -13.92 9.48
CA GLU A 527 41.38 -14.92 9.47
C GLU A 527 40.36 -14.63 8.37
N ASN A 528 39.67 -15.66 7.89
CA ASN A 528 38.68 -15.54 6.81
C ASN A 528 37.36 -14.93 7.32
N VAL A 529 37.38 -13.66 7.71
CA VAL A 529 36.29 -12.98 8.45
C VAL A 529 35.59 -11.85 7.66
N THR A 530 35.86 -11.73 6.36
CA THR A 530 35.18 -10.77 5.48
C THR A 530 34.51 -11.49 4.31
N GLU A 531 33.20 -11.28 4.18
CA GLU A 531 32.34 -12.04 3.27
C GLU A 531 32.20 -11.38 1.90
N ASN A 532 32.46 -12.12 0.83
CA ASN A 532 32.35 -11.63 -0.55
C ASN A 532 31.22 -12.36 -1.29
N PHE A 533 30.27 -11.58 -1.83
CA PHE A 533 29.11 -12.05 -2.60
C PHE A 533 28.97 -11.31 -3.94
N HIS A 534 30.11 -11.04 -4.58
CA HIS A 534 30.19 -10.25 -5.82
C HIS A 534 30.86 -11.01 -6.97
N HIS A 535 30.46 -10.66 -8.19
CA HIS A 535 31.03 -11.20 -9.43
C HIS A 535 31.95 -10.20 -10.14
N ASP A 536 31.97 -8.94 -9.70
CA ASP A 536 32.68 -7.83 -10.33
C ASP A 536 33.30 -6.92 -9.27
N SER A 537 34.55 -6.52 -9.48
CA SER A 537 35.32 -5.63 -8.60
C SER A 537 36.05 -4.54 -9.38
N VAL A 538 36.55 -3.51 -8.69
CA VAL A 538 37.55 -2.60 -9.28
C VAL A 538 38.95 -3.13 -8.98
N LEU A 539 39.67 -3.53 -10.03
CA LEU A 539 41.03 -4.07 -9.90
C LEU A 539 41.98 -3.03 -9.27
N LEU A 540 42.90 -3.49 -8.43
CA LEU A 540 43.77 -2.62 -7.63
C LEU A 540 44.66 -1.72 -8.50
N MET A 541 45.16 -2.26 -9.62
CA MET A 541 45.95 -1.48 -10.59
C MET A 541 45.09 -0.45 -11.33
N ASP A 542 43.87 -0.81 -11.74
CA ASP A 542 42.94 0.12 -12.41
C ASP A 542 42.50 1.26 -11.46
N PHE A 543 42.36 0.96 -10.16
CA PHE A 543 42.08 1.96 -9.12
C PHE A 543 43.26 2.93 -8.92
N GLN A 544 44.48 2.40 -8.85
CA GLN A 544 45.71 3.18 -8.65
C GLN A 544 46.11 3.98 -9.89
N ALA A 545 45.75 3.51 -11.09
CA ALA A 545 46.04 4.18 -12.36
C ALA A 545 45.03 5.29 -12.72
N ASP A 546 43.82 5.29 -12.16
CA ASP A 546 42.87 6.39 -12.37
C ASP A 546 43.16 7.55 -11.41
N ASN A 547 43.51 8.70 -11.99
CA ASN A 547 43.86 9.92 -11.23
C ASN A 547 42.72 10.48 -10.38
N LYS A 548 41.44 10.20 -10.67
CA LYS A 548 40.32 10.64 -9.82
C LYS A 548 40.17 9.71 -8.61
N LEU A 549 40.26 8.40 -8.83
CA LEU A 549 40.18 7.41 -7.74
C LEU A 549 41.33 7.54 -6.76
N SER A 550 42.57 7.54 -7.27
CA SER A 550 43.80 7.61 -6.48
C SER A 550 44.03 8.94 -5.76
N SER A 551 43.43 10.05 -6.22
CA SER A 551 43.49 11.34 -5.52
C SER A 551 42.34 11.58 -4.55
N PHE A 552 41.18 10.91 -4.73
CA PHE A 552 40.03 11.07 -3.85
C PHE A 552 39.99 10.03 -2.71
N TYR A 553 40.41 8.79 -2.96
CA TYR A 553 40.33 7.68 -2.02
C TYR A 553 41.70 7.10 -1.64
N ARG A 554 41.87 6.81 -0.34
CA ARG A 554 42.86 5.85 0.15
C ARG A 554 42.29 4.44 0.03
N VAL A 555 43.04 3.55 -0.63
CA VAL A 555 42.82 2.10 -0.48
C VAL A 555 43.38 1.68 0.89
N ILE A 556 42.52 1.14 1.75
CA ILE A 556 42.90 0.63 3.08
C ILE A 556 43.31 -0.85 2.97
N SER A 557 42.60 -1.62 2.15
CA SER A 557 42.89 -3.03 1.90
C SER A 557 42.59 -3.44 0.46
N TYR A 558 43.22 -4.54 0.05
CA TYR A 558 42.87 -5.27 -1.17
C TYR A 558 42.61 -6.75 -0.86
N ASN A 559 41.97 -7.43 -1.79
CA ASN A 559 41.80 -8.88 -1.80
C ASN A 559 42.29 -9.47 -3.12
N THR A 560 42.41 -10.79 -3.15
CA THR A 560 42.75 -11.57 -4.33
C THR A 560 41.61 -12.53 -4.62
N ASP A 561 41.13 -12.57 -5.86
CA ASP A 561 40.08 -13.50 -6.30
C ASP A 561 40.63 -14.93 -6.49
N ARG A 562 39.75 -15.92 -6.74
CA ARG A 562 40.18 -17.32 -6.94
C ARG A 562 41.07 -17.54 -8.17
N GLN A 563 41.18 -16.55 -9.07
CA GLN A 563 42.00 -16.59 -10.29
C GLN A 563 43.32 -15.80 -10.14
N GLY A 564 43.57 -15.18 -8.99
CA GLY A 564 44.79 -14.40 -8.72
C GLY A 564 44.70 -12.91 -9.03
N GLN A 565 43.53 -12.40 -9.44
CA GLN A 565 43.32 -10.97 -9.70
C GLN A 565 43.23 -10.19 -8.38
N THR A 566 43.93 -9.07 -8.26
CA THR A 566 43.87 -8.22 -7.06
C THR A 566 42.90 -7.05 -7.24
N PHE A 567 42.03 -6.83 -6.25
CA PHE A 567 41.00 -5.78 -6.27
C PHE A 567 40.96 -4.99 -4.96
N ALA A 568 40.61 -3.70 -5.04
CA ALA A 568 40.47 -2.85 -3.86
C ALA A 568 39.25 -3.31 -3.04
N SER A 569 39.44 -3.67 -1.77
CA SER A 569 38.39 -4.31 -0.95
C SER A 569 37.87 -3.45 0.19
N THR A 570 38.66 -2.50 0.69
CA THR A 570 38.19 -1.46 1.62
C THR A 570 38.85 -0.14 1.30
N ILE A 571 38.07 0.94 1.20
CA ILE A 571 38.52 2.30 0.85
C ILE A 571 37.89 3.36 1.77
N GLU A 572 38.54 4.52 1.88
CA GLU A 572 37.99 5.73 2.49
C GLU A 572 38.38 6.96 1.66
N ALA A 573 37.56 8.01 1.65
CA ALA A 573 37.95 9.27 1.02
C ALA A 573 38.98 10.01 1.91
N PHE A 574 39.94 10.71 1.30
CA PHE A 574 40.98 11.42 2.07
C PHE A 574 40.36 12.50 2.98
N ASP A 575 39.60 13.42 2.39
CA ASP A 575 39.08 14.61 3.10
C ASP A 575 37.62 14.48 3.56
N TYR A 576 36.87 13.50 3.03
CA TYR A 576 35.43 13.32 3.28
C TYR A 576 35.16 12.09 4.16
N PRO A 577 34.11 12.08 5.01
CA PRO A 577 33.74 10.94 5.86
C PRO A 577 33.00 9.85 5.06
N ILE A 578 33.58 9.45 3.93
CA ILE A 578 33.01 8.48 2.98
C ILE A 578 33.88 7.22 3.01
N TYR A 579 33.23 6.06 3.09
CA TYR A 579 33.84 4.76 3.33
C TYR A 579 33.18 3.72 2.41
N GLY A 580 33.95 2.72 1.98
CA GLY A 580 33.44 1.63 1.15
C GLY A 580 34.09 0.30 1.46
N SER A 581 33.29 -0.76 1.52
CA SER A 581 33.74 -2.15 1.51
C SER A 581 33.18 -2.85 0.27
N GLN A 582 34.01 -3.67 -0.37
CA GLN A 582 33.60 -4.61 -1.43
C GLN A 582 33.02 -5.90 -0.83
N TRP A 583 33.24 -6.10 0.47
CA TRP A 583 32.76 -7.20 1.31
C TRP A 583 31.61 -6.75 2.23
N HIS A 584 30.89 -7.72 2.77
CA HIS A 584 29.62 -7.57 3.49
C HIS A 584 29.81 -7.72 5.01
N PRO A 585 30.01 -6.63 5.78
CA PRO A 585 30.14 -6.72 7.24
C PRO A 585 28.82 -7.09 7.94
N GLU A 586 27.66 -6.89 7.33
CA GLU A 586 26.34 -7.18 7.92
C GLU A 586 26.01 -8.67 7.99
N SER A 587 26.43 -9.45 7.00
CA SER A 587 26.03 -10.85 6.81
C SER A 587 26.47 -11.73 7.99
N THR A 588 27.69 -11.53 8.48
CA THR A 588 28.29 -12.25 9.61
C THR A 588 27.41 -12.36 10.86
N MET A 589 26.65 -11.32 11.20
CA MET A 589 25.81 -11.31 12.40
C MET A 589 24.35 -11.73 12.13
N PHE A 590 23.82 -11.51 10.93
CA PHE A 590 22.38 -11.54 10.68
C PHE A 590 21.93 -12.36 9.47
N GLY A 591 22.80 -12.62 8.50
CA GLY A 591 22.51 -13.40 7.31
C GLY A 591 22.77 -14.89 7.56
N TRP A 592 21.73 -15.68 7.79
CA TRP A 592 21.81 -17.13 8.04
C TRP A 592 21.30 -17.93 6.82
N ALA A 593 21.74 -17.53 5.63
CA ALA A 593 21.38 -18.13 4.36
C ALA A 593 21.99 -19.55 4.24
N PRO A 594 21.19 -20.63 4.09
CA PRO A 594 21.69 -22.01 4.18
C PRO A 594 22.55 -22.46 2.97
N ASN A 595 22.68 -21.60 1.96
CA ASN A 595 23.45 -21.78 0.74
C ASN A 595 24.68 -20.86 0.64
N LEU A 596 24.97 -20.05 1.67
CA LEU A 596 26.14 -19.16 1.73
C LEU A 596 27.11 -19.61 2.83
N GLU A 597 28.42 -19.57 2.55
CA GLU A 597 29.50 -20.00 3.45
C GLU A 597 29.97 -18.87 4.38
N ILE A 598 29.02 -18.27 5.13
CA ILE A 598 29.28 -17.13 6.02
C ILE A 598 30.02 -17.58 7.30
N ASN A 599 31.11 -16.89 7.64
CA ASN A 599 31.86 -17.13 8.88
C ASN A 599 31.17 -16.47 10.09
N HIS A 600 30.39 -17.26 10.83
CA HIS A 600 29.74 -16.83 12.09
C HIS A 600 30.63 -16.95 13.35
N SER A 601 31.96 -16.98 13.22
CA SER A 601 32.87 -17.06 14.37
C SER A 601 32.79 -15.82 15.28
N ALA A 602 33.16 -15.98 16.55
CA ALA A 602 33.23 -14.86 17.50
C ALA A 602 34.20 -13.75 17.04
N HIS A 603 35.25 -14.09 16.29
CA HIS A 603 36.20 -13.14 15.71
C HIS A 603 35.57 -12.35 14.55
N ALA A 604 34.82 -13.01 13.67
CA ALA A 604 34.07 -12.34 12.61
C ALA A 604 32.97 -11.42 13.17
N VAL A 605 32.18 -11.89 14.14
CA VAL A 605 31.17 -11.06 14.85
C VAL A 605 31.83 -9.85 15.52
N ARG A 606 33.01 -10.02 16.11
CA ARG A 606 33.81 -8.94 16.71
C ARG A 606 34.27 -7.90 15.69
N VAL A 607 34.66 -8.32 14.48
CA VAL A 607 35.01 -7.42 13.37
C VAL A 607 33.76 -6.71 12.84
N SER A 608 32.68 -7.43 12.56
CA SER A 608 31.40 -6.90 12.08
C SER A 608 30.86 -5.79 13.01
N GLN A 609 30.77 -6.06 14.32
CA GLN A 609 30.30 -5.07 15.30
C GLN A 609 31.26 -3.87 15.44
N TYR A 610 32.56 -4.03 15.17
CA TYR A 610 33.48 -2.89 15.11
C TYR A 610 33.15 -1.95 13.93
N ILE A 611 32.90 -2.49 12.74
CA ILE A 611 32.54 -1.69 11.56
C ILE A 611 31.21 -0.96 11.78
N ALA A 612 30.20 -1.65 12.34
CA ALA A 612 28.92 -1.05 12.73
C ALA A 612 29.12 0.11 13.71
N ASN A 613 29.90 -0.11 14.77
CA ASN A 613 30.20 0.91 15.78
C ASN A 613 30.93 2.11 15.17
N PHE A 614 31.87 1.89 14.25
CA PHE A 614 32.57 2.97 13.55
C PHE A 614 31.62 3.82 12.71
N ILE A 615 30.80 3.20 11.85
CA ILE A 615 29.88 3.91 10.95
C ILE A 615 28.89 4.77 11.74
N VAL A 616 28.30 4.22 12.82
CA VAL A 616 27.39 5.00 13.67
C VAL A 616 28.13 6.06 14.48
N GLN A 617 29.41 5.85 14.83
CA GLN A 617 30.22 6.87 15.50
C GLN A 617 30.64 8.03 14.57
N GLU A 618 30.84 7.79 13.28
CA GLU A 618 30.98 8.85 12.27
C GLU A 618 29.66 9.63 12.13
N ALA A 619 28.52 8.93 12.04
CA ALA A 619 27.20 9.57 11.98
C ALA A 619 26.93 10.48 13.19
N ARG A 620 27.33 10.07 14.41
CA ARG A 620 27.23 10.89 15.64
C ARG A 620 28.01 12.21 15.59
N ARG A 621 28.85 12.47 14.58
CA ARG A 621 29.45 13.80 14.35
C ARG A 621 28.52 14.77 13.62
N SER A 622 27.51 14.28 12.90
CA SER A 622 26.50 15.13 12.28
C SER A 622 25.46 15.56 13.30
N LEU A 623 25.21 16.87 13.39
CA LEU A 623 24.18 17.48 14.23
C LEU A 623 22.81 17.60 13.51
N HIS A 624 22.68 16.98 12.33
CA HIS A 624 21.41 16.88 11.60
C HIS A 624 20.35 16.17 12.46
N HIS A 625 19.11 16.62 12.32
CA HIS A 625 17.95 16.08 13.02
C HIS A 625 16.68 16.51 12.29
N PHE A 626 15.62 15.71 12.40
CA PHE A 626 14.31 16.10 11.89
C PHE A 626 13.76 17.32 12.65
N PRO A 627 13.05 18.25 11.98
CA PRO A 627 12.41 19.40 12.62
C PRO A 627 11.45 19.06 13.77
N SER A 628 10.92 17.83 13.82
CA SER A 628 10.20 17.33 14.97
C SER A 628 10.33 15.81 15.15
N ALA A 629 10.20 15.33 16.39
CA ALA A 629 10.14 13.90 16.70
C ALA A 629 8.95 13.19 16.05
N LEU A 630 7.85 13.91 15.74
CA LEU A 630 6.69 13.35 15.02
C LEU A 630 7.01 13.10 13.54
N GLU A 631 7.92 13.88 12.96
CA GLU A 631 8.39 13.72 11.59
C GLU A 631 9.40 12.57 11.52
N GLU A 632 10.37 12.53 12.43
CA GLU A 632 11.29 11.40 12.59
C GLU A 632 10.56 10.05 12.74
N VAL A 633 9.56 9.98 13.62
CA VAL A 633 8.77 8.77 13.87
C VAL A 633 7.94 8.32 12.65
N ARG A 634 7.73 9.17 11.63
CA ARG A 634 7.08 8.78 10.36
C ARG A 634 8.06 8.19 9.35
N GLU A 635 9.33 8.58 9.38
CA GLU A 635 10.31 8.12 8.40
C GLU A 635 11.09 6.87 8.86
N VAL A 636 11.13 6.55 10.17
CA VAL A 636 11.86 5.37 10.67
C VAL A 636 11.33 4.02 10.17
N ILE A 637 12.23 3.04 10.09
CA ILE A 637 11.99 1.66 9.64
C ILE A 637 10.91 0.93 10.44
N ASN A 638 10.68 1.34 11.70
CA ASN A 638 9.70 0.73 12.61
C ASN A 638 8.24 0.86 12.13
N ASN A 639 7.98 1.67 11.10
CA ASN A 639 6.67 1.75 10.41
C ASN A 639 6.43 0.58 9.43
N TYR A 640 7.43 -0.26 9.18
CA TYR A 640 7.43 -1.32 8.17
C TYR A 640 7.70 -2.68 8.82
N ASN A 641 7.19 -3.75 8.20
CA ASN A 641 7.39 -5.11 8.68
C ASN A 641 8.21 -5.89 7.64
N PRO A 642 9.28 -6.61 8.02
CA PRO A 642 10.02 -7.47 7.11
C PRO A 642 9.25 -8.77 6.84
N VAL A 643 9.51 -9.37 5.69
CA VAL A 643 8.91 -10.63 5.22
C VAL A 643 10.00 -11.70 5.12
N TYR A 644 9.70 -12.90 5.60
CA TYR A 644 10.58 -14.07 5.46
C TYR A 644 10.73 -14.50 4.00
N ARG A 645 11.87 -15.09 3.62
CA ARG A 645 12.20 -15.44 2.24
C ARG A 645 12.44 -16.94 2.09
N ASP A 646 11.49 -17.62 1.46
CA ASP A 646 11.55 -19.07 1.22
C ASP A 646 12.64 -19.50 0.19
N ASP A 647 13.29 -18.55 -0.49
CA ASP A 647 14.36 -18.82 -1.48
C ASP A 647 15.79 -18.80 -0.90
N GLY A 648 15.93 -18.55 0.41
CA GLY A 648 17.20 -18.64 1.13
C GLY A 648 18.20 -17.50 0.90
N SER A 649 17.89 -16.52 0.02
CA SER A 649 18.84 -15.44 -0.34
C SER A 649 19.20 -14.51 0.83
N PHE A 650 18.20 -14.11 1.62
CA PHE A 650 18.34 -13.41 2.90
C PHE A 650 17.34 -14.03 3.89
N VAL A 651 17.53 -13.84 5.20
CA VAL A 651 16.57 -14.36 6.18
C VAL A 651 15.24 -13.59 6.14
N GLN A 652 15.32 -12.27 5.91
CA GLN A 652 14.21 -11.33 6.00
C GLN A 652 14.44 -10.10 5.13
N ASP A 653 13.43 -9.69 4.36
CA ASP A 653 13.46 -8.48 3.52
C ASP A 653 12.29 -7.54 3.86
N TYR A 654 12.57 -6.25 4.03
CA TYR A 654 11.55 -5.20 4.04
C TYR A 654 11.14 -4.87 2.61
N PHE A 655 9.89 -5.09 2.24
CA PHE A 655 9.36 -4.79 0.90
C PHE A 655 8.54 -3.49 0.86
N PHE A 656 8.71 -2.71 -0.20
CA PHE A 656 8.04 -1.43 -0.41
C PHE A 656 7.71 -1.21 -1.90
N ASN A 657 6.73 -0.34 -2.18
CA ASN A 657 6.24 -0.07 -3.54
C ASN A 657 6.69 1.31 -4.06
N LEU A 658 6.81 1.43 -5.38
CA LEU A 658 7.35 2.59 -6.10
C LEU A 658 6.41 3.80 -6.19
N THR A 659 5.13 3.66 -5.79
CA THR A 659 4.14 4.73 -5.92
C THR A 659 4.47 5.93 -5.04
N HIS A 660 4.67 7.10 -5.67
CA HIS A 660 5.11 8.37 -5.07
C HIS A 660 4.85 8.55 -3.57
N HIS A 661 5.94 8.64 -2.80
CA HIS A 661 5.88 8.94 -1.37
C HIS A 661 5.98 10.46 -1.10
N TRP A 662 6.52 11.25 -2.04
CA TRP A 662 6.87 12.64 -1.72
C TRP A 662 5.82 13.71 -1.93
N SER A 663 5.05 13.66 -3.01
CA SER A 663 4.15 14.75 -3.45
C SER A 663 3.00 15.03 -2.47
N SER A 664 3.04 14.41 -1.30
CA SER A 664 2.17 14.58 -0.13
C SER A 664 2.78 15.37 1.04
N LYS A 665 4.08 15.74 1.02
CA LYS A 665 4.84 16.17 2.21
C LYS A 665 5.32 17.63 2.25
N LEU A 666 5.04 18.46 1.24
CA LEU A 666 5.78 19.72 1.02
C LEU A 666 5.18 21.04 1.60
N GLN A 667 4.01 21.05 2.25
CA GLN A 667 3.31 22.34 2.50
C GLN A 667 3.59 23.04 3.85
N TYR A 668 4.64 22.68 4.59
CA TYR A 668 4.86 23.19 5.95
C TYR A 668 6.14 24.00 6.16
N LEU A 669 6.77 24.48 5.07
CA LEU A 669 7.96 25.35 5.13
C LEU A 669 7.91 26.47 4.07
N TYR A 670 6.96 27.41 4.19
CA TYR A 670 7.10 28.84 3.87
C TYR A 670 5.93 29.65 4.45
#